data_AF-A0A1Y2CDI8-F1
#
_entry.id   AF-A0A1Y2CDI8-F1
#
_cell.length_a   1.000
_cell.length_b   1.000
_cell.length_c   1.000
_cell.angle_alpha   90.00
_cell.angle_beta   90.00
_cell.angle_gamma   90.00
#
_symmetry.space_group_name_H-M   'P 1'
#
loop_
_entity.id
_entity.type
_entity.pdbx_description
1 polymer ?
#
loop_
_entity_poly.entity_id
_entity_poly.type
_entity_poly.pdbx_seq_one_letter_code
_entity_poly.pdbx_strand_id
1 'polypeptide(L)'
;MNKKPLCSVLLWIILYLTNKIVRAQSEIFVSVPQPEYPYTLPKDFEKKYSELSWEYFQKIAKDNPILKNEDIVIKFLFFNYSWWDGSYANLERNYVKFLGEDGFDFMVMDDRIFFDDIGIMSATYVPYYVNIDYPSLTLLMDYKDYINDEEMDFHNPKQYKEGKYDGHIYGLPFDIDFEGLYYHNDDEKAISIVENIGYKTWDDLVDELKSPPSAPLKIALGVETDLLGFFVEYISNHRNFNKEYDSNFYNIFLNTTGDELIRNFFNLTRKYTENKPSQSTSLKREKAFSVFTDKKSTFLRGKASLYDIVWSNKTEVSFTLPPKKTTNLFHRYLVANKARVGKELSAKVFTEIAKVLTSKEMQLFRAETFGGIPTFDLKKKDSDDQIKRYCDEFPMMCEYLETMNKIYIKDVFNPSKYAVPYFEVECFLPLKLRYYLDSGKQEDFDVIKHVLYNIKYLVTNGEGFNWYIFFSYVFAFISLIMSFGTIYFTNKFRDHPSIKIISPSFCNMIVFGISMSLFKPLFRLPPYSYFKIRFILIYNTVNNGLIFIPMFVVTYRIFRIFKVKTFLSNSLTNKRLMIITIVLISISTIYRAVIAFTSKVYYKMTGGVRESRMPYIYYSNNKIDSDIYFTYNNIIFIALLFMIICTGSFSKKFGDICYVFVVFL
;
A
#
# COMPACT_ATOMS: atom_id res chain seq x y z
N MET A 1 54.55 24.13 34.83
CA MET A 1 53.96 22.81 35.15
C MET A 1 52.46 22.87 34.96
N ASN A 2 51.97 22.18 33.92
CA ASN A 2 50.56 22.14 33.49
C ASN A 2 49.68 21.35 34.47
N LYS A 3 49.04 22.02 35.44
CA LYS A 3 47.99 21.45 36.31
C LYS A 3 46.58 21.63 35.71
N LYS A 4 46.39 21.33 34.42
CA LYS A 4 45.09 21.34 33.74
C LYS A 4 44.51 19.99 33.24
N PRO A 5 45.19 18.82 33.29
CA PRO A 5 44.57 17.58 32.81
C PRO A 5 43.70 16.86 33.87
N LEU A 6 43.93 17.07 35.16
CA LEU A 6 43.27 16.25 36.20
C LEU A 6 41.77 16.56 36.33
N CYS A 7 41.38 17.84 36.23
CA CYS A 7 39.99 18.25 36.42
C CYS A 7 39.12 17.89 35.20
N SER A 8 39.66 17.96 33.98
CA SER A 8 38.91 17.51 32.79
C SER A 8 38.76 16.00 32.75
N VAL A 9 39.79 15.25 33.15
CA VAL A 9 39.71 13.78 33.26
C VAL A 9 38.70 13.38 34.34
N LEU A 10 38.67 14.05 35.49
CA LEU A 10 37.69 13.78 36.53
C LEU A 10 36.26 14.10 36.08
N LEU A 11 36.06 15.21 35.37
CA LEU A 11 34.75 15.58 34.82
C LEU A 11 34.29 14.58 33.75
N TRP A 12 35.20 14.08 32.91
CA TRP A 12 34.90 13.03 31.94
C TRP A 12 34.60 11.69 32.62
N ILE A 13 35.32 11.34 33.69
CA ILE A 13 35.03 10.13 34.49
C ILE A 13 33.67 10.28 35.19
N ILE A 14 33.34 11.44 35.75
CA ILE A 14 32.05 11.70 36.38
C ILE A 14 30.94 11.67 35.33
N LEU A 15 31.08 12.34 34.18
CA LEU A 15 30.11 12.30 33.09
C LEU A 15 29.95 10.91 32.49
N TYR A 16 31.04 10.16 32.36
CA TYR A 16 31.04 8.77 31.90
C TYR A 16 30.34 7.87 32.93
N LEU A 17 30.66 8.01 34.22
CA LEU A 17 30.03 7.26 35.29
C LEU A 17 28.56 7.65 35.50
N THR A 18 28.19 8.93 35.41
CA THR A 18 26.79 9.36 35.50
C THR A 18 26.00 8.93 34.27
N ASN A 19 26.55 8.97 33.05
CA ASN A 19 25.89 8.36 31.89
C ASN A 19 25.74 6.84 32.04
N LYS A 20 26.68 6.17 32.69
CA LYS A 20 26.62 4.72 32.92
C LYS A 20 25.66 4.34 34.06
N ILE A 21 25.54 5.19 35.09
CA ILE A 21 24.64 5.00 36.24
C ILE A 21 23.20 5.44 35.91
N VAL A 22 23.02 6.38 34.96
CA VAL A 22 21.71 6.92 34.53
C VAL A 22 21.26 6.32 33.19
N ARG A 23 21.88 5.23 32.71
CA ARG A 23 21.26 4.43 31.64
C ARG A 23 20.01 3.78 32.23
N ALA A 24 18.89 4.49 32.12
CA ALA A 24 17.58 3.96 32.43
C ALA A 24 17.36 2.74 31.52
N GLN A 25 16.88 1.66 32.12
CA GLN A 25 16.45 0.47 31.41
C GLN A 25 15.48 0.86 30.28
N SER A 26 15.82 0.51 29.04
CA SER A 26 15.01 0.83 27.87
C SER A 26 13.85 -0.15 27.80
N GLU A 27 12.63 0.36 27.95
CA GLU A 27 11.42 -0.44 27.76
C GLU A 27 11.06 -0.48 26.27
N ILE A 28 10.92 -1.68 25.73
CA ILE A 28 10.56 -1.93 24.34
C ILE A 28 9.15 -2.46 24.29
N PHE A 29 8.25 -1.71 23.67
CA PHE A 29 6.85 -2.09 23.57
C PHE A 29 6.56 -2.74 22.23
N VAL A 30 6.04 -3.96 22.28
CA VAL A 30 5.60 -4.74 21.11
C VAL A 30 4.08 -4.80 21.13
N SER A 31 3.46 -4.14 20.16
CA SER A 31 2.02 -4.22 19.96
C SER A 31 1.65 -5.55 19.30
N VAL A 32 0.78 -6.32 19.93
CA VAL A 32 0.31 -7.61 19.41
C VAL A 32 -1.21 -7.64 19.26
N PRO A 33 -1.70 -8.35 18.24
CA PRO A 33 -3.12 -8.46 18.03
C PRO A 33 -3.83 -9.17 19.18
N GLN A 34 -4.94 -8.61 19.67
CA GLN A 34 -5.78 -9.33 20.63
C GLN A 34 -6.36 -10.61 19.99
N PRO A 35 -6.32 -11.77 20.68
CA PRO A 35 -6.94 -13.00 20.19
C PRO A 35 -8.44 -12.81 19.93
N GLU A 36 -9.01 -13.64 19.06
CA GLU A 36 -10.38 -13.46 18.54
C GLU A 36 -11.47 -13.45 19.63
N TYR A 37 -11.30 -14.23 20.70
CA TYR A 37 -12.24 -14.36 21.81
C TYR A 37 -11.59 -13.99 23.15
N PRO A 38 -11.24 -12.72 23.39
CA PRO A 38 -10.40 -12.34 24.52
C PRO A 38 -11.02 -12.63 25.88
N TYR A 39 -12.35 -12.53 25.99
CA TYR A 39 -13.07 -12.81 27.23
C TYR A 39 -13.08 -14.28 27.65
N THR A 40 -12.68 -15.18 26.74
CA THR A 40 -12.57 -16.62 27.01
C THR A 40 -11.20 -16.99 27.58
N LEU A 41 -10.24 -16.08 27.49
CA LEU A 41 -8.89 -16.27 27.99
C LEU A 41 -8.83 -16.00 29.50
N PRO A 42 -7.86 -16.62 30.20
CA PRO A 42 -7.57 -16.27 31.59
C PRO A 42 -7.35 -14.76 31.76
N LYS A 43 -7.83 -14.17 32.86
CA LYS A 43 -7.72 -12.71 33.12
C LYS A 43 -6.27 -12.21 33.12
N ASP A 44 -5.32 -13.09 33.40
CA ASP A 44 -3.88 -12.84 33.45
C ASP A 44 -3.15 -13.24 32.16
N PHE A 45 -3.86 -13.66 31.10
CA PHE A 45 -3.28 -14.14 29.85
C PHE A 45 -2.30 -13.14 29.24
N GLU A 46 -2.71 -11.87 29.10
CA GLU A 46 -1.87 -10.84 28.48
C GLU A 46 -0.58 -10.59 29.29
N LYS A 47 -0.70 -10.56 30.62
CA LYS A 47 0.43 -10.42 31.54
C LYS A 47 1.38 -11.62 31.40
N LYS A 48 0.85 -12.83 31.47
CA LYS A 48 1.60 -14.09 31.33
C LYS A 48 2.29 -14.17 29.96
N TYR A 49 1.60 -13.74 28.90
CA TYR A 49 2.18 -13.69 27.56
C TYR A 49 3.40 -12.78 27.52
N SER A 50 3.29 -11.58 28.09
CA SER A 50 4.41 -10.63 28.13
C SER A 50 5.57 -11.14 28.98
N GLU A 51 5.30 -11.67 30.19
CA GLU A 51 6.33 -12.14 31.12
C GLU A 51 7.10 -13.33 30.56
N LEU A 52 6.40 -14.38 30.11
CA LEU A 52 7.06 -15.58 29.60
C LEU A 52 7.79 -15.33 28.27
N SER A 53 7.21 -14.49 27.38
CA SER A 53 7.89 -14.12 26.13
C SER A 53 9.17 -13.33 26.41
N TRP A 54 9.16 -12.47 27.43
CA TRP A 54 10.34 -11.74 27.85
C TRP A 54 11.40 -12.66 28.45
N GLU A 55 11.04 -13.54 29.38
CA GLU A 55 11.95 -14.51 29.98
C GLU A 55 12.63 -15.39 28.91
N TYR A 56 11.85 -15.85 27.94
CA TYR A 56 12.38 -16.66 26.84
C TYR A 56 13.25 -15.84 25.87
N PHE A 57 12.88 -14.58 25.62
CA PHE A 57 13.72 -13.66 24.85
C PHE A 57 15.10 -13.49 25.50
N GLN A 58 15.14 -13.24 26.82
CA GLN A 58 16.40 -13.08 27.55
C GLN A 58 17.29 -14.33 27.43
N LYS A 59 16.68 -15.51 27.48
CA LYS A 59 17.39 -16.78 27.31
C LYS A 59 18.08 -16.86 25.94
N ILE A 60 17.39 -16.49 24.86
CA ILE A 60 17.97 -16.50 23.49
C ILE A 60 19.01 -15.37 23.33
N ALA A 61 18.69 -14.18 23.84
CA ALA A 61 19.51 -12.99 23.63
C ALA A 61 20.78 -12.94 24.50
N LYS A 62 20.92 -13.81 25.50
CA LYS A 62 22.02 -13.80 26.48
C LYS A 62 23.42 -13.72 25.85
N ASP A 63 23.63 -14.47 24.78
CA ASP A 63 24.93 -14.56 24.09
C ASP A 63 25.01 -13.66 22.85
N ASN A 64 23.94 -12.91 22.52
CA ASN A 64 23.94 -12.04 21.37
C ASN A 64 24.90 -10.86 21.59
N PRO A 65 25.91 -10.66 20.73
CA PRO A 65 26.97 -9.67 20.95
C PRO A 65 26.48 -8.22 20.94
N ILE A 66 25.34 -7.96 20.29
CA ILE A 66 24.72 -6.64 20.16
C ILE A 66 23.79 -6.38 21.35
N LEU A 67 22.97 -7.37 21.73
CA LEU A 67 21.96 -7.20 22.78
C LEU A 67 22.51 -7.37 24.20
N LYS A 68 23.56 -8.17 24.42
CA LYS A 68 24.09 -8.49 25.76
C LYS A 68 24.54 -7.30 26.60
N ASN A 69 24.86 -6.17 25.96
CA ASN A 69 25.33 -4.96 26.62
C ASN A 69 24.23 -3.90 26.77
N GLU A 70 23.03 -4.17 26.26
CA GLU A 70 21.90 -3.27 26.36
C GLU A 70 21.00 -3.73 27.52
N ASP A 71 20.60 -2.77 28.36
CA ASP A 71 19.63 -3.01 29.43
C ASP A 71 18.24 -2.75 28.89
N ILE A 72 17.64 -3.78 28.29
CA ILE A 72 16.32 -3.72 27.65
C ILE A 72 15.30 -4.57 28.43
N VAL A 73 14.03 -4.18 28.37
CA VAL A 73 12.89 -5.01 28.80
C VAL A 73 11.82 -4.98 27.73
N ILE A 74 11.40 -6.15 27.25
CA ILE A 74 10.34 -6.25 26.25
C ILE A 74 9.00 -6.42 26.95
N LYS A 75 8.03 -5.58 26.57
CA LYS A 75 6.65 -5.63 27.03
C LYS A 75 5.72 -5.83 25.84
N PHE A 76 4.90 -6.87 25.91
CA PHE A 76 3.87 -7.12 24.90
C PHE A 76 2.56 -6.48 25.35
N LEU A 77 2.00 -5.64 24.49
CA LEU A 77 0.76 -4.94 24.74
C LEU A 77 -0.27 -5.34 23.70
N PHE A 78 -1.42 -5.80 24.18
CA PHE A 78 -2.52 -6.22 23.33
C PHE A 78 -3.40 -5.01 23.04
N PHE A 79 -3.55 -4.69 21.76
CA PHE A 79 -4.50 -3.66 21.37
C PHE A 79 -5.84 -4.32 21.07
N ASN A 80 -6.88 -3.78 21.70
CA ASN A 80 -8.24 -4.21 21.45
C ASN A 80 -8.61 -3.87 20.00
N TYR A 81 -8.76 -4.90 19.17
CA TYR A 81 -9.44 -4.74 17.90
C TYR A 81 -10.93 -4.57 18.15
N SER A 82 -11.36 -3.34 18.40
CA SER A 82 -12.77 -3.01 18.26
C SER A 82 -13.11 -2.95 16.76
N TRP A 83 -13.16 -4.11 16.08
CA TRP A 83 -13.70 -4.25 14.71
C TRP A 83 -15.16 -3.73 14.60
N TRP A 84 -15.78 -3.42 15.74
CA TRP A 84 -17.20 -3.13 15.89
C TRP A 84 -17.53 -1.63 16.03
N ASP A 85 -16.58 -0.78 16.40
CA ASP A 85 -16.81 0.67 16.59
C ASP A 85 -16.31 1.53 15.41
N GLY A 86 -15.96 0.89 14.28
CA GLY A 86 -15.44 1.59 13.12
C GLY A 86 -15.33 0.74 11.86
N SER A 87 -15.31 1.41 10.71
CA SER A 87 -14.94 0.81 9.43
C SER A 87 -13.47 0.39 9.43
N TYR A 88 -13.06 -0.47 8.49
CA TYR A 88 -11.65 -0.79 8.22
C TYR A 88 -10.70 0.45 8.23
N ALA A 89 -11.19 1.61 7.78
CA ALA A 89 -10.44 2.86 7.84
C ALA A 89 -10.07 3.36 9.26
N ASN A 90 -10.91 3.09 10.27
CA ASN A 90 -10.60 3.42 11.67
C ASN A 90 -9.50 2.51 12.22
N LEU A 91 -9.47 1.25 11.78
CA LEU A 91 -8.42 0.31 12.13
C LEU A 91 -7.07 0.83 11.60
N GLU A 92 -7.00 1.20 10.32
CA GLU A 92 -5.80 1.79 9.70
C GLU A 92 -5.36 3.07 10.43
N ARG A 93 -6.31 3.93 10.81
CA ARG A 93 -6.01 5.14 11.61
C ARG A 93 -5.35 4.81 12.95
N ASN A 94 -5.81 3.78 13.64
CA ASN A 94 -5.22 3.36 14.90
C ASN A 94 -3.79 2.83 14.70
N TYR A 95 -3.55 2.06 13.64
CA TYR A 95 -2.20 1.60 13.30
C TYR A 95 -1.24 2.74 13.02
N VAL A 96 -1.65 3.73 12.22
CA VAL A 96 -0.85 4.92 11.94
C VAL A 96 -0.51 5.68 13.23
N LYS A 97 -1.48 5.81 14.15
CA LYS A 97 -1.24 6.44 15.45
C LYS A 97 -0.22 5.66 16.29
N PHE A 98 -0.32 4.34 16.29
CA PHE A 98 0.57 3.43 16.99
C PHE A 98 1.98 3.37 16.40
N LEU A 99 2.15 3.76 15.14
CA LEU A 99 3.44 3.95 14.48
C LEU A 99 3.90 5.42 14.51
N GLY A 100 3.34 6.23 15.40
CA GLY A 100 3.76 7.61 15.67
C GLY A 100 4.92 7.70 16.66
N GLU A 101 5.32 8.93 16.99
CA GLU A 101 6.45 9.20 17.89
C GLU A 101 6.25 8.69 19.33
N ASP A 102 5.00 8.75 19.81
CA ASP A 102 4.55 8.27 21.12
C ASP A 102 3.95 6.84 21.03
N GLY A 103 4.19 6.18 19.90
CA GLY A 103 3.66 4.85 19.59
C GLY A 103 4.50 3.71 20.17
N PHE A 104 4.23 2.50 19.69
CA PHE A 104 4.99 1.31 20.05
C PHE A 104 6.30 1.23 19.25
N ASP A 105 7.28 0.51 19.78
CA ASP A 105 8.56 0.28 19.11
C ASP A 105 8.42 -0.77 17.99
N PHE A 106 7.65 -1.83 18.28
CA PHE A 106 7.30 -2.87 17.32
C PHE A 106 5.80 -3.11 17.28
N MET A 107 5.37 -3.72 16.19
CA MET A 107 3.98 -4.11 16.00
C MET A 107 3.90 -5.40 15.18
N VAL A 108 3.01 -6.30 15.59
CA VAL A 108 2.62 -7.45 14.79
C VAL A 108 1.41 -7.05 13.95
N MET A 109 1.62 -6.95 12.64
CA MET A 109 0.66 -6.45 11.67
C MET A 109 0.16 -7.57 10.77
N ASP A 110 -1.16 -7.63 10.59
CA ASP A 110 -1.84 -8.56 9.68
C ASP A 110 -1.58 -8.17 8.21
N ASP A 111 -1.41 -9.16 7.34
CA ASP A 111 -1.08 -8.95 5.94
C ASP A 111 -2.15 -8.20 5.16
N ARG A 112 -3.41 -8.25 5.59
CA ARG A 112 -4.49 -7.46 5.00
C ARG A 112 -4.25 -5.97 5.09
N ILE A 113 -3.48 -5.53 6.09
CA ILE A 113 -3.16 -4.12 6.39
C ILE A 113 -1.77 -3.78 5.90
N PHE A 114 -0.81 -4.69 6.14
CA PHE A 114 0.54 -4.52 5.68
C PHE A 114 0.61 -4.41 4.15
N PHE A 115 1.07 -3.26 3.64
CA PHE A 115 1.09 -2.89 2.22
C PHE A 115 -0.27 -2.84 1.51
N ASP A 116 -1.36 -2.61 2.24
CA ASP A 116 -2.69 -2.46 1.62
C ASP A 116 -2.85 -1.13 0.84
N ASP A 117 -1.99 -0.16 1.12
CA ASP A 117 -1.89 1.18 0.55
C ASP A 117 -1.08 1.22 -0.75
N ILE A 118 -0.44 0.11 -1.11
CA ILE A 118 0.50 0.04 -2.22
C ILE A 118 -0.20 -0.25 -3.55
N GLY A 119 -0.01 0.64 -4.52
CA GLY A 119 -0.45 0.44 -5.91
C GLY A 119 0.16 1.46 -6.87
N ILE A 120 0.16 1.17 -8.18
CA ILE A 120 0.49 2.19 -9.21
C ILE A 120 -0.54 3.31 -9.18
N MET A 121 -1.80 2.93 -8.97
CA MET A 121 -2.94 3.81 -8.76
C MET A 121 -3.13 3.99 -7.25
N SER A 122 -2.65 5.11 -6.70
CA SER A 122 -2.80 5.44 -5.29
C SER A 122 -4.24 5.81 -4.97
N ALA A 123 -4.77 5.25 -3.90
CA ALA A 123 -6.06 5.58 -3.34
C ALA A 123 -6.03 6.98 -2.72
N THR A 124 -7.02 7.82 -3.03
CA THR A 124 -7.23 9.09 -2.29
C THR A 124 -7.75 8.88 -0.88
N TYR A 125 -8.39 7.73 -0.63
CA TYR A 125 -8.99 7.47 0.67
C TYR A 125 -7.95 7.21 1.77
N VAL A 126 -6.80 6.62 1.46
CA VAL A 126 -5.72 6.41 2.44
C VAL A 126 -5.33 7.73 3.11
N PRO A 127 -4.80 8.74 2.39
CA PRO A 127 -4.43 10.01 3.02
C PRO A 127 -5.65 10.78 3.56
N TYR A 128 -6.86 10.55 3.05
CA TYR A 128 -8.08 11.15 3.61
C TYR A 128 -8.37 10.63 5.03
N TYR A 129 -8.18 9.33 5.29
CA TYR A 129 -8.50 8.72 6.58
C TYR A 129 -7.37 8.80 7.60
N VAL A 130 -6.10 8.74 7.15
CA VAL A 130 -4.92 8.70 8.03
C VAL A 130 -3.97 9.89 7.91
N ASN A 131 -4.25 10.84 7.01
CA ASN A 131 -3.44 12.06 6.82
C ASN A 131 -1.97 11.81 6.43
N ILE A 132 -1.67 10.65 5.83
CA ILE A 132 -0.33 10.26 5.36
C ILE A 132 -0.48 9.54 4.01
N ASP A 133 0.35 9.90 3.03
CA ASP A 133 0.49 9.12 1.79
C ASP A 133 1.43 7.93 2.05
N TYR A 134 1.01 6.74 1.65
CA TYR A 134 1.75 5.48 1.82
C TYR A 134 2.26 5.17 3.24
N PRO A 135 1.38 4.96 4.22
CA PRO A 135 1.76 4.72 5.62
C PRO A 135 2.78 3.58 5.77
N SER A 136 2.61 2.45 5.07
CA SER A 136 3.52 1.30 5.16
C SER A 136 4.97 1.62 4.81
N LEU A 137 5.22 2.54 3.86
CA LEU A 137 6.59 2.90 3.46
C LEU A 137 7.13 4.11 4.21
N THR A 138 6.24 4.94 4.75
CA THR A 138 6.61 6.17 5.46
C THR A 138 6.95 5.89 6.91
N LEU A 139 6.18 5.01 7.56
CA LEU A 139 6.21 4.78 9.01
C LEU A 139 7.03 3.56 9.43
N LEU A 140 7.28 2.62 8.52
CA LEU A 140 8.00 1.39 8.84
C LEU A 140 9.50 1.54 8.60
N MET A 141 10.29 0.95 9.49
CA MET A 141 11.73 0.83 9.32
C MET A 141 12.04 -0.13 8.17
N ASP A 142 13.07 0.20 7.39
CA ASP A 142 13.65 -0.69 6.39
C ASP A 142 14.83 -1.47 6.99
N TYR A 143 14.76 -2.79 6.95
CA TYR A 143 15.75 -3.72 7.47
C TYR A 143 16.81 -4.14 6.45
N LYS A 144 16.71 -3.70 5.18
CA LYS A 144 17.55 -4.18 4.08
C LYS A 144 19.05 -4.22 4.38
N ASP A 145 19.57 -3.20 5.07
CA ASP A 145 21.01 -3.08 5.35
C ASP A 145 21.48 -3.95 6.54
N TYR A 146 20.54 -4.62 7.23
CA TYR A 146 20.80 -5.31 8.49
C TYR A 146 20.43 -6.80 8.47
N ILE A 147 19.70 -7.27 7.47
CA ILE A 147 19.21 -8.65 7.38
C ILE A 147 19.66 -9.27 6.06
N ASN A 148 20.28 -10.46 6.16
CA ASN A 148 20.59 -11.29 5.01
C ASN A 148 19.44 -12.27 4.74
N ASP A 149 19.13 -12.48 3.46
CA ASP A 149 18.05 -13.38 3.04
C ASP A 149 18.26 -14.83 3.50
N GLU A 150 19.51 -15.28 3.62
CA GLU A 150 19.87 -16.62 4.10
C GLU A 150 19.50 -16.85 5.56
N GLU A 151 19.50 -15.80 6.40
CA GLU A 151 19.12 -15.90 7.81
C GLU A 151 17.61 -16.11 8.00
N MET A 152 16.82 -15.92 6.93
CA MET A 152 15.37 -15.96 6.91
C MET A 152 14.84 -17.18 6.12
N ASP A 153 15.73 -18.11 5.75
CA ASP A 153 15.42 -19.19 4.82
C ASP A 153 14.47 -20.26 5.39
N PHE A 154 14.32 -20.33 6.71
CA PHE A 154 13.42 -21.26 7.39
C PHE A 154 11.95 -20.82 7.31
N HIS A 155 11.70 -19.55 7.00
CA HIS A 155 10.36 -19.03 6.78
C HIS A 155 9.78 -19.51 5.45
N ASN A 156 8.46 -19.57 5.36
CA ASN A 156 7.75 -19.78 4.12
C ASN A 156 8.21 -18.74 3.08
N PRO A 157 8.71 -19.17 1.90
CA PRO A 157 9.29 -18.24 0.93
C PRO A 157 8.30 -17.20 0.41
N LYS A 158 7.00 -17.53 0.34
CA LYS A 158 5.97 -16.59 -0.10
C LYS A 158 5.74 -15.50 0.95
N GLN A 159 5.55 -15.88 2.21
CA GLN A 159 5.37 -14.93 3.31
C GLN A 159 6.59 -14.01 3.44
N TYR A 160 7.82 -14.55 3.43
CA TYR A 160 9.02 -13.72 3.52
C TYR A 160 9.14 -12.73 2.35
N LYS A 161 8.78 -13.15 1.14
CA LYS A 161 8.75 -12.26 -0.04
C LYS A 161 7.71 -11.15 0.10
N GLU A 162 6.55 -11.44 0.67
CA GLU A 162 5.49 -10.45 0.91
C GLU A 162 5.88 -9.41 1.98
N GLY A 163 6.83 -9.73 2.86
CA GLY A 163 7.50 -8.80 3.79
C GLY A 163 8.34 -7.70 3.10
N LYS A 164 8.51 -7.77 1.77
CA LYS A 164 9.41 -6.93 0.98
C LYS A 164 8.67 -6.06 -0.04
N TYR A 165 9.20 -4.86 -0.29
CA TYR A 165 8.75 -3.98 -1.37
C TYR A 165 9.96 -3.35 -2.08
N ASP A 166 10.01 -3.46 -3.42
CA ASP A 166 11.09 -2.92 -4.27
C ASP A 166 12.52 -3.32 -3.83
N GLY A 167 12.67 -4.55 -3.31
CA GLY A 167 13.95 -5.05 -2.80
C GLY A 167 14.38 -4.47 -1.45
N HIS A 168 13.47 -3.83 -0.72
CA HIS A 168 13.60 -3.39 0.68
C HIS A 168 12.76 -4.28 1.59
N ILE A 169 13.14 -4.42 2.86
CA ILE A 169 12.51 -5.35 3.82
C ILE A 169 11.84 -4.53 4.91
N TYR A 170 10.51 -4.62 5.06
CA TYR A 170 9.77 -3.78 6.02
C TYR A 170 9.09 -4.58 7.12
N GLY A 171 8.88 -5.88 6.91
CA GLY A 171 8.26 -6.76 7.90
C GLY A 171 8.94 -8.14 7.89
N LEU A 172 9.15 -8.68 9.08
CA LEU A 172 9.66 -10.04 9.27
C LEU A 172 8.51 -10.99 9.58
N PRO A 173 8.43 -12.18 8.97
CA PRO A 173 7.37 -13.14 9.27
C PRO A 173 7.34 -13.48 10.76
N PHE A 174 6.18 -13.33 11.39
CA PHE A 174 6.02 -13.48 12.84
C PHE A 174 5.26 -14.75 13.22
N ASP A 175 4.07 -14.92 12.63
CA ASP A 175 3.22 -16.11 12.72
C ASP A 175 2.31 -16.19 11.47
N ILE A 176 1.56 -17.29 11.37
CA ILE A 176 0.46 -17.45 10.41
C ILE A 176 -0.82 -17.83 11.17
N ASP A 177 -1.96 -17.70 10.51
CA ASP A 177 -3.24 -18.16 11.02
C ASP A 177 -4.19 -18.51 9.88
N PHE A 178 -5.25 -19.26 10.13
CA PHE A 178 -6.27 -19.57 9.12
C PHE A 178 -7.62 -19.88 9.78
N GLU A 179 -8.69 -19.80 9.00
CA GLU A 179 -10.04 -20.15 9.48
C GLU A 179 -10.27 -21.66 9.40
N GLY A 180 -10.94 -22.22 10.40
CA GLY A 180 -11.50 -23.57 10.33
C GLY A 180 -12.79 -23.71 11.11
N LEU A 181 -13.21 -24.96 11.29
CA LEU A 181 -14.46 -25.33 11.94
C LEU A 181 -14.20 -26.12 13.20
N TYR A 182 -14.66 -25.57 14.32
CA TYR A 182 -14.77 -26.26 15.59
C TYR A 182 -16.09 -27.03 15.66
N TYR A 183 -16.05 -28.24 16.21
CA TYR A 183 -17.23 -29.07 16.42
C TYR A 183 -17.09 -29.92 17.69
N HIS A 184 -18.22 -30.32 18.27
CA HIS A 184 -18.22 -31.18 19.45
C HIS A 184 -18.03 -32.65 19.06
N ASN A 185 -17.19 -33.37 19.80
CA ASN A 185 -16.85 -34.77 19.58
C ASN A 185 -17.99 -35.74 19.94
N ASP A 186 -19.06 -35.24 20.54
CA ASP A 186 -20.29 -36.00 20.80
C ASP A 186 -21.44 -35.66 19.82
N ASP A 187 -21.21 -34.76 18.86
CA ASP A 187 -22.17 -34.43 17.82
C ASP A 187 -22.00 -35.36 16.59
N GLU A 188 -22.78 -36.44 16.57
CA GLU A 188 -22.77 -37.44 15.48
C GLU A 188 -22.98 -36.81 14.10
N LYS A 189 -23.80 -35.75 14.01
CA LYS A 189 -24.09 -35.07 12.75
C LYS A 189 -22.86 -34.31 12.27
N ALA A 190 -22.19 -33.60 13.16
CA ALA A 190 -20.95 -32.89 12.84
C ALA A 190 -19.87 -33.88 12.36
N ILE A 191 -19.64 -34.96 13.11
CA ILE A 191 -18.63 -35.98 12.80
C ILE A 191 -18.85 -36.56 11.40
N SER A 192 -20.10 -36.96 11.08
CA SER A 192 -20.46 -37.51 9.77
C SER A 192 -20.18 -36.54 8.61
N ILE A 193 -20.41 -35.23 8.82
CA ILE A 193 -20.09 -34.21 7.81
C ILE A 193 -18.58 -34.06 7.64
N VAL A 194 -17.83 -34.06 8.76
CA VAL A 194 -16.38 -33.84 8.77
C VAL A 194 -15.61 -34.94 8.05
N GLU A 195 -16.02 -36.21 8.16
CA GLU A 195 -15.36 -37.35 7.52
C GLU A 195 -15.10 -37.16 6.01
N ASN A 196 -15.99 -36.45 5.32
CA ASN A 196 -15.92 -36.22 3.88
C ASN A 196 -15.83 -34.73 3.51
N ILE A 197 -15.47 -33.86 4.44
CA ILE A 197 -15.50 -32.39 4.25
C ILE A 197 -14.60 -31.90 3.11
N GLY A 198 -13.53 -32.64 2.80
CA GLY A 198 -12.62 -32.35 1.70
C GLY A 198 -13.25 -32.45 0.29
N TYR A 199 -14.39 -33.14 0.16
CA TYR A 199 -15.12 -33.28 -1.11
C TYR A 199 -16.39 -32.43 -1.17
N LYS A 200 -16.82 -31.88 -0.03
CA LYS A 200 -18.05 -31.10 0.11
C LYS A 200 -17.79 -29.62 -0.17
N THR A 201 -18.78 -28.95 -0.75
CA THR A 201 -18.88 -27.49 -0.77
C THR A 201 -19.57 -26.97 0.49
N TRP A 202 -19.54 -25.65 0.67
CA TRP A 202 -20.38 -24.98 1.66
C TRP A 202 -21.88 -25.21 1.46
N ASP A 203 -22.34 -25.32 0.21
CA ASP A 203 -23.74 -25.65 -0.09
C ASP A 203 -24.09 -27.07 0.37
N ASP A 204 -23.23 -28.05 0.09
CA ASP A 204 -23.40 -29.44 0.53
C ASP A 204 -23.43 -29.56 2.06
N LEU A 205 -22.50 -28.88 2.76
CA LEU A 205 -22.45 -28.85 4.22
C LEU A 205 -23.77 -28.31 4.81
N VAL A 206 -24.28 -27.20 4.27
CA VAL A 206 -25.53 -26.61 4.77
C VAL A 206 -26.74 -27.48 4.43
N ASP A 207 -26.77 -28.13 3.26
CA ASP A 207 -27.81 -29.12 2.90
C ASP A 207 -27.85 -30.29 3.87
N GLU A 208 -26.70 -30.85 4.21
CA GLU A 208 -26.61 -31.97 5.14
C GLU A 208 -27.06 -31.57 6.54
N LEU A 209 -26.70 -30.37 7.02
CA LEU A 209 -27.19 -29.84 8.29
C LEU A 209 -28.71 -29.65 8.31
N LYS A 210 -29.34 -29.32 7.17
CA LYS A 210 -30.80 -29.20 7.08
C LYS A 210 -31.52 -30.55 6.91
N SER A 211 -30.79 -31.58 6.49
CA SER A 211 -31.33 -32.94 6.35
C SER A 211 -31.62 -33.55 7.73
N PRO A 212 -32.80 -34.17 7.94
CA PRO A 212 -33.17 -34.72 9.24
C PRO A 212 -32.12 -35.70 9.84
N PRO A 213 -31.83 -35.62 11.15
CA PRO A 213 -32.24 -34.57 12.07
C PRO A 213 -31.54 -33.24 11.75
N SER A 214 -32.33 -32.17 11.65
CA SER A 214 -31.82 -30.83 11.32
C SER A 214 -30.95 -30.31 12.46
N ALA A 215 -29.80 -29.73 12.11
CA ALA A 215 -28.84 -29.18 13.05
C ALA A 215 -28.58 -27.67 12.76
N PRO A 216 -28.45 -26.82 13.79
CA PRO A 216 -28.32 -25.38 13.62
C PRO A 216 -26.89 -24.98 13.20
N LEU A 217 -26.77 -23.89 12.43
CA LEU A 217 -25.49 -23.27 12.08
C LEU A 217 -25.56 -21.76 12.29
N LYS A 218 -24.59 -21.19 13.01
CA LYS A 218 -24.46 -19.76 13.25
C LYS A 218 -23.05 -19.31 12.91
N ILE A 219 -22.92 -18.55 11.81
CA ILE A 219 -21.65 -17.95 11.37
C ILE A 219 -21.68 -16.45 11.69
N ALA A 220 -20.65 -15.93 12.34
CA ALA A 220 -20.50 -14.49 12.60
C ALA A 220 -19.91 -13.79 11.38
N LEU A 221 -20.69 -12.92 10.73
CA LEU A 221 -20.27 -12.10 9.59
C LEU A 221 -20.40 -10.60 9.90
N GLY A 222 -20.48 -10.25 11.20
CA GLY A 222 -20.60 -8.86 11.64
C GLY A 222 -19.32 -8.04 11.56
N VAL A 223 -18.17 -8.66 11.33
CA VAL A 223 -16.91 -7.98 11.02
C VAL A 223 -16.72 -7.94 9.49
N GLU A 224 -16.32 -6.78 8.96
CA GLU A 224 -16.12 -6.55 7.52
C GLU A 224 -15.11 -7.54 6.92
N THR A 225 -13.98 -7.74 7.57
CA THR A 225 -12.92 -8.63 7.08
C THR A 225 -13.28 -10.11 7.14
N ASP A 226 -14.12 -10.53 8.11
CA ASP A 226 -14.63 -11.90 8.17
C ASP A 226 -15.64 -12.17 7.05
N LEU A 227 -16.50 -11.20 6.76
CA LEU A 227 -17.45 -11.27 5.67
C LEU A 227 -16.74 -11.39 4.32
N LEU A 228 -15.73 -10.55 4.06
CA LEU A 228 -14.96 -10.63 2.83
C LEU A 228 -14.20 -11.95 2.73
N GLY A 229 -13.54 -12.39 3.82
CA GLY A 229 -12.85 -13.67 3.87
C GLY A 229 -13.79 -14.85 3.58
N PHE A 230 -14.96 -14.90 4.21
CA PHE A 230 -15.93 -15.97 3.99
C PHE A 230 -16.52 -15.95 2.56
N PHE A 231 -16.76 -14.76 2.01
CA PHE A 231 -17.20 -14.61 0.62
C PHE A 231 -16.17 -15.18 -0.37
N VAL A 232 -14.89 -14.82 -0.21
CA VAL A 232 -13.83 -15.34 -1.09
C VAL A 232 -13.64 -16.84 -0.91
N GLU A 233 -13.72 -17.35 0.33
CA GLU A 233 -13.68 -18.78 0.64
C GLU A 233 -14.81 -19.56 -0.04
N TYR A 234 -16.04 -19.04 0.03
CA TYR A 234 -17.22 -19.63 -0.62
C TYR A 234 -17.05 -19.73 -2.14
N ILE A 235 -16.60 -18.64 -2.78
CA ILE A 235 -16.43 -18.61 -4.22
C ILE A 235 -15.26 -19.53 -4.64
N SER A 236 -14.19 -19.56 -3.84
CA SER A 236 -13.04 -20.45 -4.06
C SER A 236 -13.36 -21.94 -3.88
N ASN A 237 -14.43 -22.26 -3.16
CA ASN A 237 -15.00 -23.61 -3.08
C ASN A 237 -15.60 -24.07 -4.42
N HIS A 238 -16.00 -23.15 -5.29
CA HIS A 238 -16.68 -23.45 -6.55
C HIS A 238 -15.80 -23.26 -7.78
N ARG A 239 -14.80 -22.38 -7.70
CA ARG A 239 -13.86 -22.06 -8.78
C ARG A 239 -12.47 -21.80 -8.20
N ASN A 240 -11.41 -22.08 -8.95
CA ASN A 240 -10.05 -21.82 -8.51
C ASN A 240 -9.67 -20.34 -8.75
N PHE A 241 -9.30 -19.60 -7.70
CA PHE A 241 -8.87 -18.19 -7.76
C PHE A 241 -7.35 -18.00 -7.65
N ASN A 242 -6.58 -19.03 -8.00
CA ASN A 242 -5.13 -18.90 -8.00
C ASN A 242 -4.61 -18.38 -9.37
N LYS A 243 -4.01 -17.19 -9.32
CA LYS A 243 -3.38 -16.50 -10.47
C LYS A 243 -2.31 -17.33 -11.17
N GLU A 244 -1.64 -18.23 -10.45
CA GLU A 244 -0.63 -19.13 -11.01
C GLU A 244 -1.25 -20.15 -11.97
N TYR A 245 -2.51 -20.55 -11.74
CA TYR A 245 -3.24 -21.49 -12.58
C TYR A 245 -4.05 -20.80 -13.68
N ASP A 246 -4.63 -19.63 -13.40
CA ASP A 246 -5.37 -18.84 -14.38
C ASP A 246 -5.07 -17.33 -14.24
N SER A 247 -4.34 -16.76 -15.20
CA SER A 247 -4.07 -15.31 -15.25
C SER A 247 -5.32 -14.44 -15.39
N ASN A 248 -6.43 -15.02 -15.85
CA ASN A 248 -7.72 -14.38 -16.02
C ASN A 248 -8.75 -14.76 -14.95
N PHE A 249 -8.33 -15.40 -13.85
CA PHE A 249 -9.22 -15.90 -12.78
C PHE A 249 -10.25 -14.85 -12.32
N TYR A 250 -9.83 -13.58 -12.23
CA TYR A 250 -10.69 -12.49 -11.78
C TYR A 250 -11.85 -12.18 -12.74
N ASN A 251 -11.75 -12.52 -14.04
CA ASN A 251 -12.85 -12.33 -14.98
C ASN A 251 -14.11 -13.14 -14.59
N ILE A 252 -13.96 -14.17 -13.76
CA ILE A 252 -15.09 -14.90 -13.19
C ILE A 252 -16.02 -13.95 -12.42
N PHE A 253 -15.49 -12.99 -11.66
CA PHE A 253 -16.32 -12.00 -10.96
C PHE A 253 -17.10 -11.06 -11.89
N LEU A 254 -16.73 -10.99 -13.17
CA LEU A 254 -17.23 -9.98 -14.11
C LEU A 254 -18.19 -10.56 -15.15
N ASN A 255 -18.41 -11.87 -15.13
CA ASN A 255 -19.27 -12.57 -16.08
C ASN A 255 -20.52 -13.14 -15.39
N THR A 256 -21.37 -13.82 -16.16
CA THR A 256 -22.61 -14.43 -15.65
C THR A 256 -22.37 -15.50 -14.59
N THR A 257 -21.22 -16.20 -14.61
CA THR A 257 -20.85 -17.15 -13.56
C THR A 257 -20.57 -16.45 -12.23
N GLY A 258 -19.90 -15.30 -12.25
CA GLY A 258 -19.72 -14.46 -11.05
C GLY A 258 -21.04 -13.97 -10.49
N ASP A 259 -21.93 -13.50 -11.37
CA ASP A 259 -23.28 -13.08 -10.99
C ASP A 259 -24.05 -14.20 -10.27
N GLU A 260 -23.95 -15.43 -10.77
CA GLU A 260 -24.55 -16.62 -10.15
C GLU A 260 -23.92 -16.93 -8.79
N LEU A 261 -22.58 -16.91 -8.68
CA LEU A 261 -21.87 -17.18 -7.42
C LEU A 261 -22.22 -16.17 -6.32
N ILE A 262 -22.36 -14.89 -6.65
CA ILE A 262 -22.77 -13.86 -5.68
C ILE A 262 -24.22 -14.09 -5.20
N ARG A 263 -25.13 -14.44 -6.11
CA ARG A 263 -26.51 -14.79 -5.75
C ARG A 263 -26.59 -16.08 -4.93
N ASN A 264 -25.76 -17.07 -5.26
CA ASN A 264 -25.71 -18.34 -4.51
C ASN A 264 -25.13 -18.13 -3.11
N PHE A 265 -24.14 -17.25 -2.94
CA PHE A 265 -23.68 -16.85 -1.60
C PHE A 265 -24.82 -16.23 -0.77
N PHE A 266 -25.63 -15.33 -1.35
CA PHE A 266 -26.82 -14.81 -0.70
C PHE A 266 -27.81 -15.93 -0.33
N ASN A 267 -28.07 -16.87 -1.24
CA ASN A 267 -28.97 -18.00 -0.98
C ASN A 267 -28.44 -18.93 0.12
N LEU A 268 -27.14 -19.22 0.15
CA LEU A 268 -26.48 -19.97 1.21
C LEU A 268 -26.71 -19.29 2.56
N THR A 269 -26.47 -17.99 2.65
CA THR A 269 -26.70 -17.24 3.90
C THR A 269 -28.15 -17.30 4.37
N ARG A 270 -29.12 -17.14 3.46
CA ARG A 270 -30.53 -17.34 3.79
C ARG A 270 -30.83 -18.74 4.30
N LYS A 271 -30.24 -19.76 3.69
CA LYS A 271 -30.50 -21.17 3.99
C LYS A 271 -30.08 -21.52 5.42
N TYR A 272 -28.86 -21.18 5.84
CA TYR A 272 -28.42 -21.50 7.20
C TYR A 272 -29.02 -20.56 8.26
N THR A 273 -29.48 -19.36 7.89
CA THR A 273 -30.12 -18.39 8.81
C THR A 273 -31.65 -18.42 8.84
N GLU A 274 -32.29 -19.45 8.28
CA GLU A 274 -33.77 -19.56 8.27
C GLU A 274 -34.44 -18.34 7.61
N ASN A 275 -33.91 -17.93 6.45
CA ASN A 275 -34.33 -16.77 5.66
C ASN A 275 -34.09 -15.40 6.30
N LYS A 276 -33.18 -15.29 7.29
CA LYS A 276 -32.83 -14.02 7.93
C LYS A 276 -31.30 -13.79 7.93
N PRO A 277 -30.69 -13.46 6.77
CA PRO A 277 -29.24 -13.23 6.68
C PRO A 277 -28.71 -12.20 7.67
N SER A 278 -29.54 -11.23 8.06
CA SER A 278 -29.22 -10.24 9.10
C SER A 278 -28.82 -10.86 10.44
N GLN A 279 -29.26 -12.09 10.73
CA GLN A 279 -28.82 -12.83 11.92
C GLN A 279 -27.35 -13.24 11.87
N SER A 280 -26.72 -13.29 10.69
CA SER A 280 -25.29 -13.57 10.54
C SER A 280 -24.48 -12.29 10.41
N THR A 281 -24.94 -11.33 9.62
CA THR A 281 -24.28 -10.03 9.39
C THR A 281 -24.31 -9.10 10.62
N SER A 282 -25.17 -9.37 11.61
CA SER A 282 -25.17 -8.68 12.91
C SER A 282 -24.58 -9.51 14.05
N LEU A 283 -24.26 -10.79 13.80
CA LEU A 283 -23.73 -11.68 14.82
C LEU A 283 -22.27 -11.36 15.11
N LYS A 284 -22.00 -11.10 16.39
CA LYS A 284 -20.64 -10.91 16.91
C LYS A 284 -19.94 -12.23 17.18
N ARG A 285 -18.62 -12.21 17.07
CA ARG A 285 -17.71 -13.33 17.32
C ARG A 285 -17.93 -13.95 18.71
N GLU A 286 -18.00 -13.11 19.74
CA GLU A 286 -18.21 -13.54 21.14
C GLU A 286 -19.56 -14.25 21.32
N LYS A 287 -20.59 -13.76 20.63
CA LYS A 287 -21.93 -14.36 20.68
C LYS A 287 -21.98 -15.66 19.87
N ALA A 288 -21.26 -15.75 18.74
CA ALA A 288 -21.14 -17.01 18.01
C ALA A 288 -20.42 -18.07 18.84
N PHE A 289 -19.34 -17.68 19.52
CA PHE A 289 -18.65 -18.54 20.48
C PHE A 289 -19.59 -19.03 21.58
N SER A 290 -20.31 -18.14 22.27
CA SER A 290 -21.23 -18.54 23.35
C SER A 290 -22.35 -19.47 22.88
N VAL A 291 -22.86 -19.26 21.66
CA VAL A 291 -23.89 -20.11 21.06
C VAL A 291 -23.34 -21.51 20.76
N PHE A 292 -22.10 -21.60 20.29
CA PHE A 292 -21.44 -22.89 20.06
C PHE A 292 -21.15 -23.63 21.36
N THR A 293 -20.67 -22.93 22.40
CA THR A 293 -20.42 -23.55 23.72
C THR A 293 -21.71 -24.04 24.38
N ASP A 294 -22.83 -23.36 24.13
CA ASP A 294 -24.17 -23.77 24.56
C ASP A 294 -24.77 -24.93 23.73
N LYS A 295 -24.02 -25.51 22.78
CA LYS A 295 -24.49 -26.52 21.81
C LYS A 295 -25.71 -26.07 20.99
N LYS A 296 -25.83 -24.76 20.73
CA LYS A 296 -26.88 -24.15 19.88
C LYS A 296 -26.41 -23.86 18.45
N SER A 297 -25.18 -24.23 18.12
CA SER A 297 -24.62 -24.27 16.76
C SER A 297 -23.76 -25.53 16.63
N THR A 298 -23.92 -26.25 15.53
CA THR A 298 -23.18 -27.49 15.21
C THR A 298 -21.70 -27.21 15.01
N PHE A 299 -21.41 -26.13 14.28
CA PHE A 299 -20.06 -25.67 14.01
C PHE A 299 -19.85 -24.25 14.53
N LEU A 300 -18.62 -23.93 14.91
CA LEU A 300 -18.11 -22.58 15.08
C LEU A 300 -16.99 -22.36 14.06
N ARG A 301 -17.10 -21.30 13.27
CA ARG A 301 -16.00 -20.83 12.42
C ARG A 301 -15.11 -19.89 13.23
N GLY A 302 -13.81 -20.16 13.28
CA GLY A 302 -12.84 -19.31 13.97
C GLY A 302 -11.40 -19.67 13.63
N LYS A 303 -10.46 -18.88 14.17
CA LYS A 303 -9.02 -19.04 13.94
C LYS A 303 -8.46 -20.35 14.47
N ALA A 304 -7.55 -20.98 13.72
CA ALA A 304 -6.84 -22.20 14.11
C ALA A 304 -5.96 -22.00 15.35
N SER A 305 -5.34 -20.83 15.49
CA SER A 305 -4.48 -20.48 16.64
C SER A 305 -5.18 -20.55 18.01
N LEU A 306 -6.51 -20.56 18.04
CA LEU A 306 -7.30 -20.65 19.27
C LEU A 306 -7.49 -22.09 19.76
N TYR A 307 -7.21 -23.09 18.92
CA TYR A 307 -7.46 -24.49 19.27
C TYR A 307 -6.68 -24.88 20.53
N ASP A 308 -5.37 -24.62 20.54
CA ASP A 308 -4.53 -24.98 21.67
C ASP A 308 -4.76 -24.10 22.90
N ILE A 309 -5.18 -22.84 22.72
CA ILE A 309 -5.39 -21.92 23.84
C ILE A 309 -6.72 -22.22 24.56
N VAL A 310 -7.79 -22.45 23.80
CA VAL A 310 -9.15 -22.54 24.33
C VAL A 310 -9.57 -23.99 24.59
N TRP A 311 -9.07 -24.93 23.77
CA TRP A 311 -9.61 -26.29 23.69
C TRP A 311 -8.60 -27.41 23.98
N SER A 312 -7.29 -27.17 24.03
CA SER A 312 -6.28 -28.23 24.32
C SER A 312 -6.57 -29.04 25.59
N ASN A 313 -7.15 -28.40 26.61
CA ASN A 313 -7.52 -29.04 27.87
C ASN A 313 -8.94 -29.64 27.87
N LYS A 314 -9.69 -29.51 26.77
CA LYS A 314 -11.08 -29.95 26.62
C LYS A 314 -11.16 -30.96 25.48
N THR A 315 -11.18 -32.24 25.83
CA THR A 315 -11.30 -33.36 24.87
C THR A 315 -12.65 -33.42 24.14
N GLU A 316 -13.57 -32.49 24.42
CA GLU A 316 -14.92 -32.46 23.87
C GLU A 316 -15.03 -31.71 22.54
N VAL A 317 -14.03 -30.91 22.16
CA VAL A 317 -14.07 -30.09 20.92
C VAL A 317 -12.90 -30.44 20.02
N SER A 318 -13.21 -30.68 18.75
CA SER A 318 -12.22 -30.88 17.68
C SER A 318 -12.25 -29.74 16.68
N PHE A 319 -11.22 -29.70 15.84
CA PHE A 319 -11.05 -28.68 14.80
C PHE A 319 -10.75 -29.33 13.46
N THR A 320 -11.38 -28.83 12.39
CA THR A 320 -11.15 -29.27 11.01
C THR A 320 -11.01 -28.09 10.07
N LEU A 321 -10.36 -28.33 8.93
CA LEU A 321 -10.46 -27.42 7.79
C LEU A 321 -11.91 -27.31 7.28
N PRO A 322 -12.28 -26.17 6.70
CA PRO A 322 -13.61 -25.96 6.12
C PRO A 322 -13.80 -26.79 4.83
N PRO A 323 -15.02 -26.78 4.24
CA PRO A 323 -15.33 -27.47 2.98
C PRO A 323 -14.26 -27.30 1.88
N LYS A 324 -13.97 -28.40 1.16
CA LYS A 324 -12.88 -28.55 0.20
C LYS A 324 -11.47 -28.27 0.73
N LYS A 325 -11.28 -28.27 2.04
CA LYS A 325 -10.03 -27.86 2.70
C LYS A 325 -9.58 -26.46 2.28
N THR A 326 -10.51 -25.58 1.89
CA THR A 326 -10.20 -24.27 1.28
C THR A 326 -10.44 -23.16 2.27
N THR A 327 -9.41 -22.41 2.63
CA THR A 327 -9.48 -21.37 3.67
C THR A 327 -8.54 -20.20 3.39
N ASN A 328 -8.82 -19.07 4.02
CA ASN A 328 -7.96 -17.90 4.00
C ASN A 328 -6.74 -18.12 4.90
N LEU A 329 -5.54 -17.95 4.35
CA LEU A 329 -4.31 -17.92 5.11
C LEU A 329 -3.96 -16.47 5.41
N PHE A 330 -3.80 -16.16 6.69
CA PHE A 330 -3.39 -14.86 7.19
C PHE A 330 -1.92 -14.94 7.56
N HIS A 331 -1.15 -13.97 7.09
CA HIS A 331 0.23 -13.80 7.49
C HIS A 331 0.30 -12.64 8.48
N ARG A 332 1.14 -12.75 9.52
CA ARG A 332 1.48 -11.58 10.33
C ARG A 332 2.96 -11.30 10.27
N TYR A 333 3.28 -10.01 10.33
CA TYR A 333 4.62 -9.49 10.21
C TYR A 333 4.97 -8.67 11.44
N LEU A 334 6.17 -8.88 11.99
CA LEU A 334 6.76 -7.96 12.94
C LEU A 334 7.37 -6.78 12.18
N VAL A 335 6.82 -5.60 12.42
CA VAL A 335 7.29 -4.35 11.84
C VAL A 335 7.85 -3.43 12.93
N ALA A 336 8.90 -2.67 12.61
CA ALA A 336 9.48 -1.69 13.53
C ALA A 336 9.01 -0.29 13.18
N ASN A 337 8.65 0.47 14.21
CA ASN A 337 8.23 1.86 14.07
C ASN A 337 9.44 2.76 13.81
N LYS A 338 9.52 3.30 12.59
CA LYS A 338 10.60 4.20 12.17
C LYS A 338 10.74 5.43 13.05
N ALA A 339 9.65 5.92 13.63
CA ALA A 339 9.65 7.11 14.49
C ALA A 339 10.36 6.88 15.84
N ARG A 340 10.56 5.62 16.25
CA ARG A 340 11.26 5.22 17.48
C ARG A 340 12.74 4.92 17.24
N VAL A 341 13.09 4.52 16.02
CA VAL A 341 14.47 4.15 15.65
C VAL A 341 15.42 5.35 15.73
N GLY A 342 16.53 5.17 16.44
CA GLY A 342 17.56 6.19 16.62
C GLY A 342 17.28 7.22 17.72
N LYS A 343 16.11 7.15 18.39
CA LYS A 343 15.82 7.97 19.58
C LYS A 343 16.52 7.39 20.81
N GLU A 344 16.15 6.17 21.19
CA GLU A 344 16.69 5.48 22.36
C GLU A 344 17.66 4.36 21.97
N LEU A 345 17.29 3.57 20.95
CA LEU A 345 18.12 2.47 20.43
C LEU A 345 18.42 2.65 18.95
N SER A 346 19.58 2.13 18.53
CA SER A 346 20.00 2.16 17.13
C SER A 346 19.18 1.21 16.25
N ALA A 347 19.11 1.48 14.95
CA ALA A 347 18.50 0.59 13.95
C ALA A 347 19.05 -0.85 14.02
N LYS A 348 20.35 -1.00 14.31
CA LYS A 348 20.99 -2.31 14.48
C LYS A 348 20.44 -3.07 15.69
N VAL A 349 20.22 -2.40 16.81
CA VAL A 349 19.63 -3.02 18.02
C VAL A 349 18.16 -3.39 17.75
N PHE A 350 17.39 -2.51 17.11
CA PHE A 350 16.02 -2.82 16.69
C PHE A 350 15.94 -4.06 15.80
N THR A 351 16.85 -4.17 14.82
CA THR A 351 16.89 -5.32 13.92
C THR A 351 17.20 -6.61 14.69
N GLU A 352 18.16 -6.60 15.61
CA GLU A 352 18.50 -7.79 16.39
C GLU A 352 17.38 -8.22 17.34
N ILE A 353 16.65 -7.27 17.93
CA ILE A 353 15.43 -7.57 18.68
C ILE A 353 14.42 -8.25 17.76
N ALA A 354 14.17 -7.69 16.57
CA ALA A 354 13.23 -8.26 15.61
C ALA A 354 13.62 -9.69 15.20
N LYS A 355 14.91 -9.92 14.90
CA LYS A 355 15.46 -11.25 14.54
C LYS A 355 15.24 -12.28 15.65
N VAL A 356 15.49 -11.91 16.91
CA VAL A 356 15.24 -12.83 18.03
C VAL A 356 13.74 -13.10 18.18
N LEU A 357 12.90 -12.07 18.08
CA LEU A 357 11.45 -12.20 18.17
C LEU A 357 10.84 -13.05 17.04
N THR A 358 11.46 -13.07 15.85
CA THR A 358 11.02 -13.90 14.71
C THR A 358 11.85 -15.17 14.52
N SER A 359 12.79 -15.47 15.41
CA SER A 359 13.63 -16.69 15.34
C SER A 359 12.79 -17.97 15.41
N LYS A 360 13.37 -19.08 14.92
CA LYS A 360 12.74 -20.41 15.01
C LYS A 360 12.43 -20.80 16.44
N GLU A 361 13.38 -20.59 17.35
CA GLU A 361 13.27 -20.90 18.76
C GLU A 361 12.11 -20.14 19.41
N MET A 362 11.97 -18.85 19.10
CA MET A 362 10.91 -18.02 19.64
C MET A 362 9.54 -18.37 19.03
N GLN A 363 9.49 -18.73 17.75
CA GLN A 363 8.25 -19.20 17.11
C GLN A 363 7.78 -20.55 17.68
N LEU A 364 8.69 -21.49 17.90
CA LEU A 364 8.39 -22.76 18.58
C LEU A 364 7.84 -22.52 19.98
N PHE A 365 8.52 -21.67 20.76
CA PHE A 365 8.06 -21.31 22.10
C PHE A 365 6.65 -20.71 22.10
N ARG A 366 6.35 -19.82 21.14
CA ARG A 366 4.99 -19.28 21.00
C ARG A 366 3.96 -20.34 20.61
N ALA A 367 4.33 -21.31 19.78
CA ALA A 367 3.45 -22.43 19.44
C ALA A 367 3.15 -23.28 20.66
N GLU A 368 4.19 -23.74 21.37
CA GLU A 368 4.11 -24.59 22.56
C GLU A 368 3.34 -23.91 23.72
N THR A 369 3.53 -22.61 23.90
CA THR A 369 3.02 -21.90 25.08
C THR A 369 1.69 -21.19 24.83
N PHE A 370 1.47 -20.71 23.60
CA PHE A 370 0.35 -19.83 23.26
C PHE A 370 -0.41 -20.25 22.01
N GLY A 371 -0.18 -21.43 21.43
CA GLY A 371 -0.92 -21.92 20.25
C GLY A 371 -0.65 -21.12 18.96
N GLY A 372 0.43 -20.33 18.92
CA GLY A 372 0.83 -19.63 17.71
C GLY A 372 1.24 -20.61 16.60
N ILE A 373 0.91 -20.33 15.34
CA ILE A 373 1.31 -21.18 14.23
C ILE A 373 2.59 -20.61 13.60
N PRO A 374 3.72 -21.35 13.61
CA PRO A 374 4.96 -20.88 13.02
C PRO A 374 4.87 -20.66 11.52
N THR A 375 5.75 -19.79 11.04
CA THR A 375 5.89 -19.41 9.63
C THR A 375 6.78 -20.36 8.83
N PHE A 376 6.99 -21.59 9.30
CA PHE A 376 8.00 -22.50 8.76
C PHE A 376 7.75 -22.93 7.31
N ASP A 377 8.82 -23.08 6.54
CA ASP A 377 8.77 -23.81 5.26
C ASP A 377 8.73 -25.32 5.53
N LEU A 378 7.53 -25.88 5.55
CA LEU A 378 7.31 -27.30 5.81
C LEU A 378 8.02 -28.23 4.80
N LYS A 379 8.44 -27.72 3.63
CA LYS A 379 9.29 -28.48 2.70
C LYS A 379 10.65 -28.86 3.30
N LYS A 380 11.09 -28.14 4.34
CA LYS A 380 12.35 -28.38 5.06
C LYS A 380 12.18 -29.30 6.28
N LYS A 381 10.98 -29.83 6.53
CA LYS A 381 10.68 -30.72 7.66
C LYS A 381 11.67 -31.88 7.80
N ASP A 382 12.13 -32.45 6.69
CA ASP A 382 13.07 -33.59 6.73
C ASP A 382 14.54 -33.17 6.92
N SER A 383 14.85 -31.89 6.73
CA SER A 383 16.22 -31.34 6.78
C SER A 383 16.48 -30.41 7.97
N ASP A 384 15.45 -29.94 8.66
CA ASP A 384 15.53 -29.00 9.77
C ASP A 384 14.85 -29.59 11.01
N ASP A 385 15.65 -29.91 12.03
CA ASP A 385 15.20 -30.59 13.24
C ASP A 385 14.14 -29.80 14.03
N GLN A 386 14.16 -28.46 13.97
CA GLN A 386 13.18 -27.62 14.67
C GLN A 386 11.83 -27.64 13.97
N ILE A 387 11.82 -27.61 12.63
CA ILE A 387 10.59 -27.74 11.83
C ILE A 387 10.02 -29.14 12.00
N LYS A 388 10.88 -30.17 12.00
CA LYS A 388 10.48 -31.54 12.28
C LYS A 388 9.82 -31.66 13.65
N ARG A 389 10.48 -31.15 14.69
CA ARG A 389 9.97 -31.15 16.06
C ARG A 389 8.58 -30.53 16.17
N TYR A 390 8.37 -29.37 15.53
CA TYR A 390 7.04 -28.75 15.49
C TYR A 390 5.98 -29.71 14.90
N CYS A 391 6.27 -30.35 13.78
CA CYS A 391 5.31 -31.26 13.16
C CYS A 391 5.11 -32.58 13.92
N ASP A 392 6.10 -33.02 14.68
CA ASP A 392 5.96 -34.19 15.55
C ASP A 392 5.10 -33.87 16.79
N GLU A 393 5.21 -32.65 17.33
CA GLU A 393 4.41 -32.17 18.46
C GLU A 393 2.98 -31.75 18.05
N PHE A 394 2.82 -31.15 16.86
CA PHE A 394 1.55 -30.64 16.34
C PHE A 394 1.17 -31.27 14.98
N PRO A 395 0.98 -32.60 14.91
CA PRO A 395 0.81 -33.32 13.64
C PRO A 395 -0.42 -32.87 12.86
N MET A 396 -1.53 -32.60 13.54
CA MET A 396 -2.77 -32.13 12.91
C MET A 396 -2.58 -30.77 12.22
N MET A 397 -1.91 -29.82 12.88
CA MET A 397 -1.66 -28.50 12.29
C MET A 397 -0.74 -28.60 11.08
N CYS A 398 0.34 -29.40 11.16
CA CYS A 398 1.19 -29.62 9.99
C CYS A 398 0.43 -30.27 8.82
N GLU A 399 -0.41 -31.28 9.07
CA GLU A 399 -1.24 -31.89 8.02
C GLU A 399 -2.18 -30.86 7.37
N TYR A 400 -2.80 -29.99 8.16
CA TYR A 400 -3.66 -28.94 7.63
C TYR A 400 -2.88 -27.93 6.80
N LEU A 401 -1.71 -27.48 7.27
CA LEU A 401 -0.87 -26.56 6.53
C LEU A 401 -0.34 -27.14 5.20
N GLU A 402 -0.15 -28.45 5.12
CA GLU A 402 0.27 -29.16 3.91
C GLU A 402 -0.90 -29.41 2.94
N THR A 403 -2.07 -29.76 3.46
CA THR A 403 -3.22 -30.19 2.63
C THR A 403 -4.23 -29.09 2.33
N MET A 404 -4.17 -27.94 3.00
CA MET A 404 -5.11 -26.85 2.77
C MET A 404 -4.93 -26.18 1.41
N ASN A 405 -6.05 -25.85 0.78
CA ASN A 405 -6.12 -24.97 -0.38
C ASN A 405 -6.10 -23.51 0.10
N LYS A 406 -4.89 -22.92 0.07
CA LYS A 406 -4.58 -21.60 0.64
C LYS A 406 -5.13 -20.46 -0.22
N ILE A 407 -5.95 -19.61 0.37
CA ILE A 407 -6.38 -18.35 -0.24
C ILE A 407 -5.55 -17.21 0.36
N TYR A 408 -4.89 -16.46 -0.52
CA TYR A 408 -4.21 -15.20 -0.17
C TYR A 408 -5.10 -14.06 -0.66
N ILE A 409 -5.89 -13.49 0.24
CA ILE A 409 -7.01 -12.62 -0.16
C ILE A 409 -6.56 -11.37 -0.93
N LYS A 410 -5.40 -10.80 -0.59
CA LYS A 410 -4.81 -9.68 -1.34
C LYS A 410 -4.48 -10.03 -2.79
N ASP A 411 -4.04 -11.27 -3.05
CA ASP A 411 -3.72 -11.72 -4.41
C ASP A 411 -4.97 -11.79 -5.29
N VAL A 412 -6.11 -12.17 -4.69
CA VAL A 412 -7.41 -12.21 -5.38
C VAL A 412 -7.78 -10.80 -5.88
N PHE A 413 -7.57 -9.78 -5.06
CA PHE A 413 -7.94 -8.40 -5.37
C PHE A 413 -6.80 -7.53 -5.91
N ASN A 414 -5.69 -8.15 -6.35
CA ASN A 414 -4.64 -7.51 -7.14
C ASN A 414 -4.54 -8.11 -8.56
N PRO A 415 -5.64 -8.11 -9.34
CA PRO A 415 -5.71 -8.82 -10.63
C PRO A 415 -4.94 -8.12 -11.74
N SER A 416 -4.63 -6.83 -11.60
CA SER A 416 -3.99 -6.03 -12.64
C SER A 416 -3.10 -4.94 -12.05
N LYS A 417 -2.17 -4.43 -12.86
CA LYS A 417 -1.34 -3.28 -12.47
C LYS A 417 -2.14 -1.97 -12.27
N TYR A 418 -3.41 -1.95 -12.67
CA TYR A 418 -4.33 -0.81 -12.48
C TYR A 418 -5.34 -1.05 -11.36
N ALA A 419 -5.16 -2.14 -10.61
CA ALA A 419 -6.03 -2.45 -9.50
C ALA A 419 -6.03 -1.32 -8.47
N VAL A 420 -7.16 -1.14 -7.80
CA VAL A 420 -7.20 -0.28 -6.61
C VAL A 420 -6.28 -0.86 -5.54
N PRO A 421 -5.69 -0.04 -4.67
CA PRO A 421 -5.02 -0.54 -3.46
C PRO A 421 -6.01 -1.36 -2.62
N TYR A 422 -5.49 -2.39 -1.97
CA TYR A 422 -6.31 -3.32 -1.19
C TYR A 422 -7.09 -2.62 -0.06
N PHE A 423 -6.55 -1.53 0.48
CA PHE A 423 -7.23 -0.65 1.43
C PHE A 423 -8.65 -0.26 0.98
N GLU A 424 -8.83 0.10 -0.30
CA GLU A 424 -10.17 0.46 -0.82
C GLU A 424 -11.09 -0.76 -0.93
N VAL A 425 -10.53 -1.94 -1.23
CA VAL A 425 -11.32 -3.17 -1.31
C VAL A 425 -11.94 -3.48 0.04
N GLU A 426 -11.13 -3.49 1.10
CA GLU A 426 -11.59 -3.74 2.47
C GLU A 426 -12.53 -2.66 3.00
N CYS A 427 -12.30 -1.39 2.65
CA CYS A 427 -13.20 -0.32 3.08
C CYS A 427 -14.60 -0.39 2.45
N PHE A 428 -14.73 -0.94 1.24
CA PHE A 428 -15.96 -0.79 0.46
C PHE A 428 -16.66 -2.09 0.10
N LEU A 429 -15.95 -3.11 -0.36
CA LEU A 429 -16.58 -4.34 -0.85
C LEU A 429 -17.35 -5.11 0.25
N PRO A 430 -16.79 -5.37 1.45
CA PRO A 430 -17.56 -6.05 2.50
C PRO A 430 -18.79 -5.27 2.96
N LEU A 431 -18.72 -3.94 2.98
CA LEU A 431 -19.89 -3.10 3.29
C LEU A 431 -21.00 -3.28 2.25
N LYS A 432 -20.66 -3.37 0.96
CA LYS A 432 -21.65 -3.60 -0.11
C LYS A 432 -22.20 -5.03 -0.09
N LEU A 433 -21.36 -6.01 0.19
CA LEU A 433 -21.80 -7.39 0.43
C LEU A 433 -22.81 -7.43 1.58
N ARG A 434 -22.53 -6.75 2.71
CA ARG A 434 -23.45 -6.68 3.85
C ARG A 434 -24.81 -6.10 3.46
N TYR A 435 -24.83 -4.95 2.77
CA TYR A 435 -26.08 -4.34 2.33
C TYR A 435 -26.89 -5.27 1.43
N TYR A 436 -26.24 -5.98 0.50
CA TYR A 436 -26.92 -6.97 -0.33
C TYR A 436 -27.44 -8.16 0.48
N LEU A 437 -26.68 -8.67 1.45
CA LEU A 437 -27.12 -9.74 2.34
C LEU A 437 -28.33 -9.33 3.19
N ASP A 438 -28.35 -8.09 3.70
CA ASP A 438 -29.43 -7.59 4.54
C ASP A 438 -30.70 -7.24 3.75
N SER A 439 -30.54 -6.69 2.54
CA SER A 439 -31.65 -6.15 1.74
C SER A 439 -32.20 -7.14 0.70
N GLY A 440 -31.34 -7.99 0.12
CA GLY A 440 -31.64 -8.82 -1.05
C GLY A 440 -31.98 -8.05 -2.32
N LYS A 441 -31.76 -6.73 -2.38
CA LYS A 441 -32.18 -5.88 -3.50
C LYS A 441 -31.22 -5.97 -4.69
N GLN A 442 -31.78 -5.87 -5.91
CA GLN A 442 -30.99 -5.87 -7.15
C GLN A 442 -30.05 -4.66 -7.25
N GLU A 443 -30.45 -3.50 -6.72
CA GLU A 443 -29.61 -2.29 -6.69
C GLU A 443 -28.28 -2.53 -5.95
N ASP A 444 -28.32 -3.19 -4.78
CA ASP A 444 -27.12 -3.51 -4.00
C ASP A 444 -26.23 -4.52 -4.72
N PHE A 445 -26.84 -5.49 -5.41
CA PHE A 445 -26.13 -6.43 -6.28
C PHE A 445 -25.39 -5.71 -7.42
N ASP A 446 -26.05 -4.79 -8.11
CA ASP A 446 -25.45 -4.03 -9.22
C ASP A 446 -24.29 -3.16 -8.73
N VAL A 447 -24.38 -2.60 -7.51
CA VAL A 447 -23.29 -1.89 -6.86
C VAL A 447 -22.09 -2.81 -6.59
N ILE A 448 -22.31 -4.04 -6.11
CA ILE A 448 -21.22 -5.03 -5.92
C ILE A 448 -20.53 -5.30 -7.26
N LYS A 449 -21.29 -5.50 -8.35
CA LYS A 449 -20.70 -5.73 -9.68
C LYS A 449 -19.87 -4.54 -10.14
N HIS A 450 -20.38 -3.33 -9.96
CA HIS A 450 -19.65 -2.11 -10.31
C HIS A 450 -18.33 -2.01 -9.53
N VAL A 451 -18.35 -2.27 -8.22
CA VAL A 451 -17.15 -2.30 -7.37
C VAL A 451 -16.17 -3.36 -7.86
N LEU A 452 -16.59 -4.60 -8.07
CA LEU A 452 -15.73 -5.69 -8.55
C LEU A 452 -15.10 -5.35 -9.92
N TYR A 453 -15.86 -4.74 -10.82
CA TYR A 453 -15.37 -4.27 -12.11
C TYR A 453 -14.30 -3.18 -11.97
N ASN A 454 -14.57 -2.18 -11.13
CA ASN A 454 -13.68 -1.06 -10.91
C ASN A 454 -12.45 -1.42 -10.05
N ILE A 455 -12.47 -2.54 -9.32
CA ILE A 455 -11.26 -3.10 -8.70
C ILE A 455 -10.26 -3.51 -9.78
N LYS A 456 -10.70 -4.21 -10.85
CA LYS A 456 -9.79 -4.67 -11.91
C LYS A 456 -9.47 -3.58 -12.93
N TYR A 457 -10.49 -2.85 -13.37
CA TYR A 457 -10.41 -1.89 -14.48
C TYR A 457 -10.47 -0.45 -14.00
N LEU A 458 -9.72 0.41 -14.67
CA LEU A 458 -9.78 1.84 -14.41
C LEU A 458 -10.97 2.46 -15.14
N VAL A 459 -12.05 2.74 -14.41
CA VAL A 459 -13.25 3.39 -14.96
C VAL A 459 -13.06 4.90 -14.89
N THR A 460 -12.69 5.56 -16.00
CA THR A 460 -12.39 7.02 -15.99
C THR A 460 -13.59 7.91 -16.33
N ASN A 461 -14.63 7.39 -16.98
CA ASN A 461 -15.89 8.07 -17.34
C ASN A 461 -16.95 7.00 -17.65
N GLY A 462 -18.24 7.31 -17.46
CA GLY A 462 -19.35 6.41 -17.83
C GLY A 462 -19.18 5.87 -19.25
N GLU A 463 -19.49 4.60 -19.43
CA GLU A 463 -19.27 3.86 -20.68
C GLU A 463 -19.84 4.63 -21.89
N GLY A 464 -18.97 5.08 -22.80
CA GLY A 464 -19.39 5.83 -23.99
C GLY A 464 -18.27 6.60 -24.70
N PHE A 465 -18.48 6.90 -25.98
CA PHE A 465 -17.61 7.77 -26.76
C PHE A 465 -17.67 9.19 -26.22
N ASN A 466 -16.55 9.72 -25.72
CA ASN A 466 -16.50 11.08 -25.20
C ASN A 466 -16.21 12.08 -26.32
N TRP A 467 -17.25 12.75 -26.81
CA TRP A 467 -17.17 13.78 -27.85
C TRP A 467 -16.17 14.90 -27.51
N TYR A 468 -16.05 15.29 -26.24
CA TYR A 468 -15.09 16.31 -25.83
C TYR A 468 -13.65 15.89 -26.07
N ILE A 469 -13.32 14.63 -25.76
CA ILE A 469 -12.00 14.06 -26.02
C ILE A 469 -11.74 14.03 -27.53
N PHE A 470 -12.71 13.58 -28.32
CA PHE A 470 -12.59 13.55 -29.78
C PHE A 470 -12.33 14.95 -30.38
N PHE A 471 -13.18 15.93 -30.06
CA PHE A 471 -13.01 17.29 -30.58
C PHE A 471 -11.69 17.90 -30.11
N SER A 472 -11.24 17.62 -28.88
CA SER A 472 -9.94 18.10 -28.41
C SER A 472 -8.77 17.59 -29.28
N TYR A 473 -8.86 16.37 -29.81
CA TYR A 473 -7.87 15.83 -30.74
C TYR A 473 -7.93 16.46 -32.12
N VAL A 474 -9.15 16.69 -32.64
CA VAL A 474 -9.32 17.38 -33.93
C VAL A 474 -8.72 18.79 -33.85
N PHE A 475 -9.01 19.53 -32.78
CA PHE A 475 -8.42 20.86 -32.56
C PHE A 475 -6.90 20.79 -32.41
N ALA A 476 -6.36 19.86 -31.62
CA ALA A 476 -4.92 19.68 -31.48
C ALA A 476 -4.24 19.37 -32.83
N PHE A 477 -4.85 18.55 -33.67
CA PHE A 477 -4.34 18.21 -35.00
C PHE A 477 -4.32 19.42 -35.94
N ILE A 478 -5.40 20.20 -35.98
CA ILE A 478 -5.46 21.44 -36.77
C ILE A 478 -4.39 22.45 -36.29
N SER A 479 -4.26 22.64 -34.97
CA SER A 479 -3.24 23.51 -34.39
C SER A 479 -1.81 23.05 -34.70
N LEU A 480 -1.58 21.74 -34.80
CA LEU A 480 -0.29 21.18 -35.21
C LEU A 480 0.05 21.54 -36.66
N ILE A 481 -0.91 21.38 -37.58
CA ILE A 481 -0.74 21.77 -39.00
C ILE A 481 -0.42 23.26 -39.11
N MET A 482 -1.16 24.11 -38.38
CA MET A 482 -0.89 25.55 -38.36
C MET A 482 0.53 25.84 -37.84
N SER A 483 0.97 25.17 -36.78
CA SER A 483 2.31 25.34 -36.21
C SER A 483 3.43 24.98 -37.20
N PHE A 484 3.28 23.88 -37.93
CA PHE A 484 4.22 23.52 -39.01
C PHE A 484 4.20 24.54 -40.16
N GLY A 485 3.03 25.05 -40.52
CA GLY A 485 2.88 26.15 -41.46
C GLY A 485 3.66 27.40 -41.02
N THR A 486 3.55 27.79 -39.75
CA THR A 486 4.30 28.93 -39.18
C THR A 486 5.81 28.73 -39.26
N ILE A 487 6.31 27.52 -38.94
CA ILE A 487 7.75 27.18 -39.08
C ILE A 487 8.19 27.32 -40.54
N TYR A 488 7.40 26.79 -41.48
CA TYR A 488 7.68 26.91 -42.91
C TYR A 488 7.76 28.37 -43.37
N PHE A 489 6.78 29.21 -43.02
CA PHE A 489 6.78 30.62 -43.39
C PHE A 489 7.90 31.42 -42.73
N THR A 490 8.23 31.12 -41.48
CA THR A 490 9.35 31.76 -40.76
C THR A 490 10.68 31.47 -41.42
N ASN A 491 10.87 30.25 -41.94
CA ASN A 491 12.06 29.89 -42.71
C ASN A 491 12.05 30.50 -44.11
N LYS A 492 10.91 30.53 -44.80
CA LYS A 492 10.76 31.12 -46.13
C LYS A 492 11.04 32.63 -46.13
N PHE A 493 10.58 33.35 -45.10
CA PHE A 493 10.71 34.80 -44.98
C PHE A 493 11.82 35.22 -43.99
N ARG A 494 12.81 34.34 -43.73
CA ARG A 494 13.87 34.55 -42.74
C ARG A 494 14.67 35.84 -42.91
N ASP A 495 14.76 36.34 -44.15
CA ASP A 495 15.55 37.51 -44.52
C ASP A 495 14.75 38.83 -44.38
N HIS A 496 13.44 38.75 -44.12
CA HIS A 496 12.60 39.93 -43.90
C HIS A 496 13.05 40.70 -42.63
N PRO A 497 13.17 42.04 -42.66
CA PRO A 497 13.73 42.83 -41.55
C PRO A 497 13.09 42.53 -40.19
N SER A 498 11.76 42.41 -40.14
CA SER A 498 11.02 42.13 -38.90
C SER A 498 11.35 40.77 -38.29
N ILE A 499 11.56 39.74 -39.11
CA ILE A 499 11.86 38.37 -38.66
C ILE A 499 13.34 38.24 -38.30
N LYS A 500 14.22 38.89 -39.06
CA LYS A 500 15.66 38.87 -38.86
C LYS A 500 16.08 39.45 -37.50
N ILE A 501 15.37 40.46 -37.00
CA ILE A 501 15.61 41.07 -35.68
C ILE A 501 15.29 40.07 -34.54
N ILE A 502 14.20 39.33 -34.67
CA ILE A 502 13.69 38.36 -33.68
C ILE A 502 14.51 37.05 -33.72
N SER A 503 15.19 36.78 -34.84
CA SER A 503 15.90 35.55 -35.17
C SER A 503 14.96 34.37 -35.46
N PRO A 504 14.91 33.90 -36.72
CA PRO A 504 14.07 32.78 -37.14
C PRO A 504 14.24 31.52 -36.29
N SER A 505 15.45 31.23 -35.80
CA SER A 505 15.74 30.04 -35.00
C SER A 505 15.04 30.05 -33.64
N PHE A 506 14.98 31.21 -32.97
CA PHE A 506 14.29 31.31 -31.68
C PHE A 506 12.77 31.24 -31.86
N CYS A 507 12.22 31.86 -32.92
CA CYS A 507 10.80 31.70 -33.28
C CYS A 507 10.44 30.23 -33.51
N ASN A 508 11.25 29.50 -34.28
CA ASN A 508 11.02 28.07 -34.52
C ASN A 508 11.07 27.24 -33.23
N MET A 509 11.97 27.55 -32.29
CA MET A 509 12.01 26.87 -30.98
C MET A 509 10.73 27.11 -30.17
N ILE A 510 10.21 28.34 -30.15
CA ILE A 510 8.96 28.68 -29.44
C ILE A 510 7.78 27.90 -30.05
N VAL A 511 7.63 27.95 -31.38
CA VAL A 511 6.55 27.24 -32.08
C VAL A 511 6.66 25.73 -31.89
N PHE A 512 7.89 25.19 -31.85
CA PHE A 512 8.13 23.78 -31.54
C PHE A 512 7.72 23.44 -30.10
N GLY A 513 8.04 24.28 -29.12
CA GLY A 513 7.56 24.13 -27.73
C GLY A 513 6.03 24.16 -27.64
N ILE A 514 5.37 25.10 -28.30
CA ILE A 514 3.90 25.16 -28.37
C ILE A 514 3.33 23.86 -28.97
N SER A 515 3.94 23.37 -30.06
CA SER A 515 3.56 22.10 -30.69
C SER A 515 3.71 20.93 -29.73
N MET A 516 4.79 20.89 -28.94
CA MET A 516 4.97 19.91 -27.87
C MET A 516 3.86 20.01 -26.80
N SER A 517 3.38 21.21 -26.48
CA SER A 517 2.28 21.40 -25.51
C SER A 517 0.97 20.77 -25.97
N LEU A 518 0.69 20.77 -27.29
CA LEU A 518 -0.51 20.15 -27.86
C LEU A 518 -0.56 18.63 -27.65
N PHE A 519 0.59 17.97 -27.50
CA PHE A 519 0.64 16.52 -27.21
C PHE A 519 0.41 16.18 -25.73
N LYS A 520 0.38 17.16 -24.81
CA LYS A 520 0.20 16.91 -23.36
C LYS A 520 -1.04 16.07 -23.01
N PRO A 521 -2.23 16.28 -23.62
CA PRO A 521 -3.42 15.49 -23.30
C PRO A 521 -3.27 13.99 -23.58
N LEU A 522 -2.50 13.60 -24.61
CA LEU A 522 -2.25 12.19 -24.93
C LEU A 522 -1.52 11.45 -23.80
N PHE A 523 -0.72 12.18 -23.02
CA PHE A 523 -0.04 11.62 -21.87
C PHE A 523 -0.98 11.28 -20.70
N ARG A 524 -2.24 11.72 -20.72
CA ARG A 524 -3.25 11.33 -19.72
C ARG A 524 -3.96 10.01 -20.05
N LEU A 525 -3.82 9.51 -21.28
CA LEU A 525 -4.43 8.25 -21.71
C LEU A 525 -3.64 7.02 -21.20
N PRO A 526 -4.27 5.84 -21.12
CA PRO A 526 -3.53 4.59 -20.96
C PRO A 526 -2.60 4.30 -22.17
N PRO A 527 -1.58 3.43 -22.03
CA PRO A 527 -1.22 2.69 -20.83
C PRO A 527 -0.50 3.57 -19.79
N TYR A 528 -0.77 3.30 -18.51
CA TYR A 528 -0.11 3.96 -17.39
C TYR A 528 1.12 3.16 -16.95
N SER A 529 2.21 3.87 -16.63
CA SER A 529 3.45 3.27 -16.16
C SER A 529 4.32 4.29 -15.42
N TYR A 530 5.21 3.81 -14.55
CA TYR A 530 6.20 4.65 -13.87
C TYR A 530 7.12 5.36 -14.89
N PHE A 531 7.55 4.67 -15.95
CA PHE A 531 8.33 5.27 -17.02
C PHE A 531 7.62 6.46 -17.68
N LYS A 532 6.31 6.30 -17.96
CA LYS A 532 5.51 7.37 -18.56
C LYS A 532 5.46 8.60 -17.66
N ILE A 533 5.28 8.43 -16.34
CA ILE A 533 5.33 9.55 -15.39
C ILE A 533 6.68 10.28 -15.47
N ARG A 534 7.79 9.53 -15.36
CA ARG A 534 9.15 10.10 -15.40
C ARG A 534 9.40 10.86 -16.69
N PHE A 535 9.00 10.29 -17.82
CA PHE A 535 9.09 10.93 -19.12
C PHE A 535 8.29 12.23 -19.19
N ILE A 536 7.05 12.25 -18.69
CA ILE A 536 6.19 13.44 -18.71
C ILE A 536 6.78 14.58 -17.90
N LEU A 537 7.40 14.29 -16.74
CA LEU A 537 8.07 15.31 -15.92
C LEU A 537 9.20 16.00 -16.69
N ILE A 538 10.05 15.22 -17.37
CA ILE A 538 11.15 15.72 -18.20
C ILE A 538 10.60 16.45 -19.43
N TYR A 539 9.62 15.86 -20.12
CA TYR A 539 8.97 16.41 -21.31
C TYR A 539 8.36 17.77 -21.04
N ASN A 540 7.62 17.92 -19.94
CA ASN A 540 7.00 19.19 -19.56
C ASN A 540 8.04 20.28 -19.29
N THR A 541 9.20 19.89 -18.74
CA THR A 541 10.30 20.82 -18.45
C THR A 541 10.96 21.32 -19.73
N VAL A 542 11.28 20.39 -20.65
CA VAL A 542 11.85 20.72 -21.96
C VAL A 542 10.87 21.61 -22.76
N ASN A 543 9.59 21.25 -22.77
CA ASN A 543 8.53 22.01 -23.42
C ASN A 543 8.47 23.46 -22.89
N ASN A 544 8.31 23.64 -21.57
CA ASN A 544 8.26 24.97 -20.98
C ASN A 544 9.57 25.76 -21.24
N GLY A 545 10.72 25.10 -21.17
CA GLY A 545 12.02 25.69 -21.49
C GLY A 545 12.12 26.19 -22.93
N LEU A 546 11.60 25.42 -23.90
CA LEU A 546 11.57 25.79 -25.32
C LEU A 546 10.63 26.96 -25.64
N ILE A 547 9.65 27.25 -24.77
CA ILE A 547 8.76 28.41 -24.92
C ILE A 547 9.38 29.63 -24.23
N PHE A 548 9.56 29.57 -22.91
CA PHE A 548 9.87 30.76 -22.11
C PHE A 548 11.31 31.24 -22.26
N ILE A 549 12.30 30.35 -22.40
CA ILE A 549 13.72 30.74 -22.43
C ILE A 549 14.07 31.42 -23.77
N PRO A 550 13.70 30.88 -24.95
CA PRO A 550 13.86 31.61 -26.21
C PRO A 550 13.13 32.95 -26.22
N MET A 551 11.90 33.01 -25.68
CA MET A 551 11.14 34.26 -25.59
C MET A 551 11.85 35.31 -24.72
N PHE A 552 12.41 34.90 -23.57
CA PHE A 552 13.24 35.73 -22.73
C PHE A 552 14.49 36.24 -23.47
N VAL A 553 15.19 35.37 -24.19
CA VAL A 553 16.42 35.71 -24.92
C VAL A 553 16.17 36.69 -26.05
N VAL A 554 15.09 36.50 -26.83
CA VAL A 554 14.66 37.43 -27.87
C VAL A 554 14.33 38.79 -27.27
N THR A 555 13.56 38.80 -26.18
CA THR A 555 13.17 40.04 -25.48
C THR A 555 14.38 40.77 -24.92
N TYR A 556 15.32 40.05 -24.31
CA TYR A 556 16.60 40.60 -23.83
C TYR A 556 17.43 41.20 -24.97
N ARG A 557 17.51 40.52 -26.12
CA ARG A 557 18.20 41.04 -27.30
C ARG A 557 17.59 42.36 -27.76
N ILE A 558 16.28 42.41 -27.89
CA ILE A 558 15.54 43.62 -28.30
C ILE A 558 15.76 44.75 -27.28
N PHE A 559 15.59 44.46 -25.98
CA PHE A 559 15.83 45.40 -24.90
C PHE A 559 17.25 46.00 -24.94
N ARG A 560 18.27 45.17 -25.18
CA ARG A 560 19.66 45.66 -25.26
C ARG A 560 19.88 46.55 -26.50
N ILE A 561 19.29 46.21 -27.65
CA ILE A 561 19.36 47.03 -28.88
C ILE A 561 18.79 48.42 -28.62
N PHE A 562 17.67 48.53 -27.90
CA PHE A 562 17.02 49.82 -27.66
C PHE A 562 17.68 50.67 -26.56
N LYS A 563 18.23 50.04 -25.52
CA LYS A 563 18.79 50.76 -24.36
C LYS A 563 20.25 51.21 -24.56
N VAL A 564 21.06 50.44 -25.30
CA VAL A 564 22.50 50.69 -25.46
C VAL A 564 22.75 51.25 -26.86
N LYS A 565 22.69 52.58 -27.01
CA LYS A 565 22.96 53.30 -28.28
C LYS A 565 24.40 53.15 -28.83
N THR A 566 25.23 52.28 -28.27
CA THR A 566 26.67 52.19 -28.56
C THR A 566 27.07 50.90 -29.28
N PHE A 567 28.09 51.07 -30.13
CA PHE A 567 28.76 50.22 -31.12
C PHE A 567 29.22 48.78 -30.72
N LEU A 568 28.62 48.16 -29.69
CA LEU A 568 28.97 46.83 -29.15
C LEU A 568 28.02 45.71 -29.62
N SER A 569 27.43 45.84 -30.81
CA SER A 569 26.50 44.85 -31.39
C SER A 569 27.17 43.50 -31.70
N ASN A 570 28.50 43.48 -31.87
CA ASN A 570 29.29 42.26 -32.15
C ASN A 570 29.33 41.24 -30.99
N SER A 571 28.90 41.61 -29.78
CA SER A 571 28.92 40.70 -28.61
C SER A 571 27.72 39.75 -28.51
N LEU A 572 26.61 40.03 -29.21
CA LEU A 572 25.34 39.28 -29.20
C LEU A 572 25.13 38.46 -30.47
N THR A 573 26.08 37.58 -30.78
CA THR A 573 25.90 36.67 -31.93
C THR A 573 24.82 35.63 -31.63
N ASN A 574 24.02 35.25 -32.64
CA ASN A 574 23.00 34.20 -32.50
C ASN A 574 23.60 32.92 -31.90
N LYS A 575 24.86 32.60 -32.23
CA LYS A 575 25.58 31.44 -31.69
C LYS A 575 25.74 31.50 -30.17
N ARG A 576 26.16 32.64 -29.60
CA ARG A 576 26.31 32.79 -28.14
C ARG A 576 24.98 32.75 -27.42
N LEU A 577 23.96 33.42 -27.96
CA LEU A 577 22.61 33.40 -27.40
C LEU A 577 22.02 31.98 -27.42
N MET A 578 22.22 31.24 -28.52
CA MET A 578 21.77 29.86 -28.63
C MET A 578 22.46 28.94 -27.62
N ILE A 579 23.77 29.10 -27.41
CA ILE A 579 24.50 28.36 -26.36
C ILE A 579 23.90 28.66 -24.98
N ILE A 580 23.64 29.93 -24.65
CA ILE A 580 23.01 30.31 -23.36
C ILE A 580 21.63 29.67 -23.22
N THR A 581 20.79 29.72 -24.28
CA THR A 581 19.47 29.09 -24.28
C THR A 581 19.56 27.59 -24.01
N ILE A 582 20.44 26.88 -24.72
CA ILE A 582 20.62 25.42 -24.54
C ILE A 582 21.10 25.11 -23.13
N VAL A 583 22.04 25.90 -22.58
CA VAL A 583 22.54 25.71 -21.20
C VAL A 583 21.42 25.89 -20.17
N LEU A 584 20.60 26.94 -20.26
CA LEU A 584 19.51 27.18 -19.31
C LEU A 584 18.42 26.10 -19.38
N ILE A 585 18.05 25.65 -20.60
CA ILE A 585 17.13 24.52 -20.78
C ILE A 585 17.75 23.24 -20.18
N SER A 586 19.05 23.00 -20.40
CA SER A 586 19.74 21.81 -19.89
C SER A 586 19.78 21.79 -18.36
N ILE A 587 20.09 22.92 -17.70
CA ILE A 587 20.12 23.00 -16.23
C ILE A 587 18.75 22.63 -15.64
N SER A 588 17.66 23.25 -16.14
CA SER A 588 16.31 22.95 -15.65
C SER A 588 15.88 21.51 -15.94
N THR A 589 16.28 20.96 -17.10
CA THR A 589 16.01 19.57 -17.48
C THR A 589 16.77 18.58 -16.62
N ILE A 590 18.06 18.82 -16.33
CA ILE A 590 18.88 17.97 -15.44
C ILE A 590 18.28 17.96 -14.04
N TYR A 591 17.92 19.12 -13.49
CA TYR A 591 17.25 19.21 -12.19
C TYR A 591 15.98 18.35 -12.13
N ARG A 592 15.12 18.46 -13.15
CA ARG A 592 13.89 17.66 -13.23
C ARG A 592 14.12 16.19 -13.53
N ALA A 593 15.18 15.84 -14.26
CA ALA A 593 15.57 14.46 -14.47
C ALA A 593 16.04 13.82 -13.17
N VAL A 594 16.87 14.51 -12.38
CA VAL A 594 17.29 14.03 -11.04
C VAL A 594 16.04 13.71 -10.21
N ILE A 595 15.10 14.66 -10.08
CA ILE A 595 13.85 14.44 -9.35
C ILE A 595 13.07 13.24 -9.91
N ALA A 596 12.92 13.14 -11.24
CA ALA A 596 12.16 12.05 -11.86
C ALA A 596 12.76 10.65 -11.56
N PHE A 597 14.08 10.56 -11.36
CA PHE A 597 14.76 9.29 -11.06
C PHE A 597 14.97 9.03 -9.57
N THR A 598 15.06 10.06 -8.73
CA THR A 598 15.26 9.91 -7.28
C THR A 598 13.95 9.85 -6.51
N SER A 599 12.89 10.50 -6.99
CA SER A 599 11.60 10.56 -6.30
C SER A 599 10.71 9.35 -6.63
N LYS A 600 9.91 8.93 -5.64
CA LYS A 600 8.86 7.92 -5.86
C LYS A 600 7.77 8.54 -6.70
N VAL A 601 7.44 7.93 -7.85
CA VAL A 601 6.43 8.42 -8.79
C VAL A 601 5.22 7.49 -8.79
N TYR A 602 4.02 8.05 -8.91
CA TYR A 602 2.77 7.27 -8.91
C TYR A 602 1.61 8.06 -9.51
N TYR A 603 0.49 7.39 -9.79
CA TYR A 603 -0.75 8.06 -10.16
C TYR A 603 -1.61 8.24 -8.91
N LYS A 604 -1.95 9.47 -8.55
CA LYS A 604 -2.94 9.78 -7.52
C LYS A 604 -4.32 9.82 -8.17
N MET A 605 -5.26 9.03 -7.66
CA MET A 605 -6.61 8.97 -8.22
C MET A 605 -7.49 10.08 -7.64
N THR A 606 -8.35 10.69 -8.44
CA THR A 606 -9.53 11.41 -7.94
C THR A 606 -10.73 10.50 -8.12
N GLY A 607 -11.48 10.30 -7.04
CA GLY A 607 -12.55 9.31 -6.98
C GLY A 607 -12.08 8.00 -6.34
N GLY A 608 -12.90 6.96 -6.42
CA GLY A 608 -12.70 5.71 -5.68
C GLY A 608 -13.25 4.48 -6.38
N VAL A 609 -13.12 3.31 -5.75
CA VAL A 609 -13.67 2.05 -6.28
C VAL A 609 -15.19 2.09 -6.54
N ARG A 610 -15.91 3.02 -5.88
CA ARG A 610 -17.36 3.21 -6.04
C ARG A 610 -17.77 4.05 -7.24
N GLU A 611 -16.83 4.79 -7.83
CA GLU A 611 -17.11 5.85 -8.80
C GLU A 611 -16.03 5.92 -9.87
N SER A 612 -16.15 6.87 -10.80
CA SER A 612 -15.10 7.06 -11.81
C SER A 612 -13.79 7.51 -11.15
N ARG A 613 -12.68 6.88 -11.54
CA ARG A 613 -11.34 7.15 -11.04
C ARG A 613 -10.53 7.87 -12.10
N MET A 614 -10.17 9.13 -11.85
CA MET A 614 -9.34 9.93 -12.77
C MET A 614 -7.88 10.00 -12.27
N PRO A 615 -6.90 9.45 -13.01
CA PRO A 615 -5.51 9.44 -12.58
C PRO A 615 -4.80 10.78 -12.81
N TYR A 616 -4.08 11.25 -11.79
CA TYR A 616 -3.19 12.41 -11.83
C TYR A 616 -1.76 12.00 -11.53
N ILE A 617 -0.80 12.64 -12.18
CA ILE A 617 0.61 12.34 -11.95
C ILE A 617 1.06 12.99 -10.65
N TYR A 618 1.68 12.20 -9.78
CA TYR A 618 2.25 12.68 -8.53
C TYR A 618 3.61 12.05 -8.26
N TYR A 619 4.37 12.68 -7.36
CA TYR A 619 5.65 12.17 -6.88
C TYR A 619 5.94 12.67 -5.46
N SER A 620 6.86 11.99 -4.76
CA SER A 620 7.27 12.40 -3.41
C SER A 620 7.79 13.84 -3.39
N ASN A 621 7.40 14.64 -2.38
CA ASN A 621 7.75 16.05 -2.24
C ASN A 621 7.30 16.97 -3.40
N ASN A 622 6.34 16.53 -4.21
CA ASN A 622 5.84 17.30 -5.37
C ASN A 622 5.45 18.73 -5.05
N LYS A 623 4.91 19.02 -3.85
CA LYS A 623 4.58 20.39 -3.44
C LYS A 623 5.83 21.28 -3.43
N ILE A 624 6.85 20.90 -2.67
CA ILE A 624 8.11 21.65 -2.53
C ILE A 624 8.81 21.78 -3.89
N ASP A 625 8.94 20.68 -4.61
CA ASP A 625 9.64 20.65 -5.90
C ASP A 625 8.92 21.48 -6.97
N SER A 626 7.57 21.46 -6.95
CA SER A 626 6.76 22.30 -7.84
C SER A 626 6.83 23.77 -7.45
N ASP A 627 6.87 24.11 -6.16
CA ASP A 627 7.02 25.48 -5.69
C ASP A 627 8.38 26.07 -6.11
N ILE A 628 9.47 25.30 -5.99
CA ILE A 628 10.80 25.70 -6.47
C ILE A 628 10.77 25.95 -7.98
N TYR A 629 10.20 25.02 -8.74
CA TYR A 629 10.12 25.12 -10.20
C TYR A 629 9.21 26.28 -10.65
N PHE A 630 8.09 26.49 -9.97
CA PHE A 630 7.17 27.59 -10.24
C PHE A 630 7.82 28.94 -9.93
N THR A 631 8.54 29.03 -8.81
CA THR A 631 9.33 30.21 -8.43
C THR A 631 10.39 30.53 -9.49
N TYR A 632 11.13 29.52 -9.96
CA TYR A 632 12.09 29.69 -11.06
C TYR A 632 11.43 30.27 -12.32
N ASN A 633 10.30 29.71 -12.75
CA ASN A 633 9.57 30.21 -13.92
C ASN A 633 9.00 31.62 -13.70
N ASN A 634 8.51 31.93 -12.50
CA ASN A 634 8.00 33.26 -12.16
C ASN A 634 9.11 34.31 -12.20
N ILE A 635 10.32 34.01 -11.74
CA ILE A 635 11.46 34.91 -11.85
C ILE A 635 11.75 35.24 -13.32
N ILE A 636 11.75 34.23 -14.20
CA ILE A 636 11.90 34.43 -15.65
C ILE A 636 10.77 35.29 -16.20
N PHE A 637 9.53 35.01 -15.83
CA PHE A 637 8.36 35.74 -16.29
C PHE A 637 8.37 37.20 -15.83
N ILE A 638 8.68 37.47 -14.56
CA ILE A 638 8.81 38.84 -14.01
C ILE A 638 9.93 39.59 -14.72
N ALA A 639 11.09 38.96 -14.93
CA ALA A 639 12.19 39.58 -15.65
C ALA A 639 11.83 39.89 -17.11
N LEU A 640 11.11 38.98 -17.77
CA LEU A 640 10.58 39.17 -19.12
C LEU A 640 9.61 40.35 -19.17
N LEU A 641 8.64 40.39 -18.25
CA LEU A 641 7.65 41.46 -18.13
C LEU A 641 8.31 42.82 -17.86
N PHE A 642 9.31 42.88 -16.97
CA PHE A 642 10.12 44.07 -16.73
C PHE A 642 10.82 44.56 -18.00
N MET A 643 11.50 43.66 -18.74
CA MET A 643 12.16 44.02 -20.00
C MET A 643 11.16 44.52 -21.05
N ILE A 644 9.97 43.93 -21.13
CA ILE A 644 8.90 44.38 -22.03
C ILE A 644 8.43 45.78 -21.66
N ILE A 645 8.11 46.04 -20.39
CA ILE A 645 7.66 47.36 -19.93
C ILE A 645 8.74 48.42 -20.23
N CYS A 646 9.99 48.13 -19.89
CA CYS A 646 11.08 49.05 -20.18
C CYS A 646 11.20 49.30 -21.69
N THR A 647 11.19 48.26 -22.53
CA THR A 647 11.28 48.40 -23.99
C THR A 647 10.08 49.17 -24.57
N GLY A 648 8.87 48.88 -24.11
CA GLY A 648 7.63 49.52 -24.54
C GLY A 648 7.64 51.03 -24.27
N SER A 649 8.17 51.45 -23.12
CA SER A 649 8.31 52.87 -22.78
C SER A 649 9.23 53.64 -23.75
N PHE A 650 10.25 52.97 -24.31
CA PHE A 650 11.12 53.54 -25.34
C PHE A 650 10.53 53.43 -26.76
N SER A 651 9.69 52.42 -27.04
CA SER A 651 9.09 52.20 -28.38
C SER A 651 8.00 53.20 -28.75
N LYS A 652 7.33 53.86 -27.78
CA LYS A 652 6.33 54.91 -28.04
C LYS A 652 6.84 56.07 -28.93
N LYS A 653 8.16 56.19 -29.15
CA LYS A 653 8.78 57.16 -30.06
C LYS A 653 8.80 56.77 -31.54
N PHE A 654 8.55 55.50 -31.90
CA PHE A 654 8.52 55.03 -33.29
C PHE A 654 7.37 54.04 -33.44
N GLY A 655 6.30 54.49 -34.07
CA GLY A 655 4.96 53.90 -34.02
C GLY A 655 4.75 52.58 -34.74
N ASP A 656 5.57 51.55 -34.49
CA ASP A 656 5.25 50.22 -34.99
C ASP A 656 5.67 49.09 -34.05
N ILE A 657 4.76 48.12 -33.97
CA ILE A 657 4.80 46.83 -33.29
C ILE A 657 4.29 46.87 -31.84
N CYS A 658 3.01 46.48 -31.70
CA CYS A 658 2.38 45.92 -30.52
C CYS A 658 3.06 44.61 -30.04
N TYR A 659 4.39 44.61 -29.88
CA TYR A 659 5.19 43.47 -29.45
C TYR A 659 4.80 43.04 -28.03
N VAL A 660 4.42 44.04 -27.22
CA VAL A 660 3.85 43.86 -25.88
C VAL A 660 2.57 43.00 -25.95
N PHE A 661 1.73 43.17 -26.98
CA PHE A 661 0.45 42.48 -27.12
C PHE A 661 0.60 41.03 -27.61
N VAL A 662 1.62 40.73 -28.43
CA VAL A 662 1.91 39.37 -28.94
C VAL A 662 2.61 38.49 -27.91
N VAL A 663 3.29 39.08 -26.92
CA VAL A 663 3.97 38.34 -25.85
C VAL A 663 3.10 38.17 -24.58
N PHE A 664 2.06 38.99 -24.41
CA PHE A 664 1.13 38.91 -23.26
C PHE A 664 -0.08 38.00 -23.47
N LEU A 665 -0.46 37.72 -24.72
CA LEU A 665 -1.50 36.76 -25.11
C LEU A 665 -0.89 35.36 -25.19
#